data_AF-W7W3Y8-F1
#
_entry.id   AF-W7W3Y8-F1
#
_cell.length_a   1.000
_cell.length_b   1.000
_cell.length_c   1.000
_cell.angle_alpha   90.00
_cell.angle_beta   90.00
_cell.angle_gamma   90.00
#
_symmetry.space_group_name_H-M   'P 1'
#
loop_
_entity.id
_entity.type
_entity.pdbx_description
1 polymer ?
#
loop_
_entity_poly.entity_id
_entity_poly.type
_entity_poly.pdbx_seq_one_letter_code
_entity_poly.pdbx_strand_id
1 'polypeptide(L)'
;MSTREGNLEAPTRHAIDWTNPEYYDEAACEKELERIFDICHGCRRCVSLCQAFPSLFDLVDATDDGEVHGIPKQDYAKVVDQCYLCDLCYMTKCPYVPPHPWRLDFPHTMLRAKAIKFKKGGVGAGEKLLASTDVHGQFAGIPVVVQVANALNKTRPMRKLLDSALQVHPDAWLPELASNRFRWSASRQGRATVVTNGERTPGKVAIFSTCYVNYNEPGIGHDLIKLLEHNDIPYVLVEKEKCCGMPKLELGDLDAVAAHKAANMPVLARYAKEGYAILSAIPSCTLMFKQELPLMFPACADTQLVKEAMFDPFEYLIARHRDGLLKTDFKQALGKVSYHIPCHGRVQNIGRKTEEMFKLIGQTVSVQLNTVERCSGHAGTYGVKTPYHPIAMKIGRPVFKSMAKDEPDYISSDCQLAGHHIAQGMERAGSRPPGSCIRSAWCEPPTGCDPTQRGQIAMTTIPRDSLMSLEAYAKVRQTGKPESIAHRRLRTVRLGEHLSVQFEDERTVRRQIQEMLHIEKIFDEAGIQAEIDAYAPLVPDGGNWKATMLIEYPDAHERKRELARLIGIEDRMFVEPEGLQRVYAIADEDLDRETEEKTSSVHFLRFEFTRVAIEAIRAGAAVKLGCDHRNYPAHTGIPPETLASLAGDLR
;
A
#
# COMPACT_ATOMS: atom_id res chain seq x y z
N MET A 1 19.52 12.16 31.67
CA MET A 1 19.46 11.65 30.28
C MET A 1 18.05 11.94 29.77
N SER A 2 17.93 12.60 28.63
CA SER A 2 16.64 13.05 28.07
C SER A 2 15.75 11.82 27.80
N THR A 3 14.71 11.64 28.62
CA THR A 3 13.62 10.66 28.43
C THR A 3 12.71 11.10 27.29
N ARG A 4 13.23 11.07 26.06
CA ARG A 4 12.42 11.20 24.85
C ARG A 4 12.09 9.79 24.38
N GLU A 5 10.80 9.48 24.28
CA GLU A 5 10.32 8.21 23.78
C GLU A 5 10.44 8.19 22.24
N GLY A 6 11.26 7.26 21.72
CA GLY A 6 11.48 7.09 20.29
C GLY A 6 12.64 7.90 19.69
N ASN A 7 13.18 7.38 18.58
CA ASN A 7 14.27 7.98 17.83
C ASN A 7 13.75 8.97 16.77
N LEU A 8 14.30 10.20 16.78
CA LEU A 8 14.06 11.23 15.75
C LEU A 8 15.17 11.29 14.69
N GLU A 9 16.22 10.48 14.85
CA GLU A 9 17.34 10.39 13.92
C GLU A 9 17.03 9.42 12.79
N ALA A 10 17.72 9.60 11.66
CA ALA A 10 17.57 8.72 10.51
C ALA A 10 17.96 7.27 10.88
N PRO A 11 17.16 6.25 10.50
CA PRO A 11 17.47 4.85 10.75
C PRO A 11 18.84 4.45 10.19
N THR A 12 19.63 3.70 10.96
CA THR A 12 20.93 3.17 10.52
C THR A 12 20.87 1.66 10.31
N ARG A 13 20.98 1.24 9.04
CA ARG A 13 21.06 -0.17 8.65
C ARG A 13 22.44 -0.75 8.99
N HIS A 14 22.45 -1.95 9.57
CA HIS A 14 23.67 -2.73 9.81
C HIS A 14 23.80 -3.86 8.79
N ALA A 15 25.05 -4.25 8.53
CA ALA A 15 25.34 -5.36 7.63
C ALA A 15 24.72 -6.67 8.12
N ILE A 16 24.30 -7.51 7.17
CA ILE A 16 23.73 -8.82 7.44
C ILE A 16 24.89 -9.81 7.54
N ASP A 17 25.07 -10.45 8.69
CA ASP A 17 26.17 -11.40 8.93
C ASP A 17 25.87 -12.81 8.39
N TRP A 18 25.33 -12.90 7.17
CA TRP A 18 24.78 -14.13 6.61
C TRP A 18 25.82 -15.23 6.33
N THR A 19 27.12 -14.91 6.35
CA THR A 19 28.20 -15.89 6.19
C THR A 19 28.64 -16.52 7.50
N ASN A 20 28.33 -15.90 8.64
CA ASN A 20 28.66 -16.43 9.95
C ASN A 20 27.73 -17.61 10.28
N PRO A 21 28.27 -18.79 10.67
CA PRO A 21 27.44 -19.91 11.11
C PRO A 21 26.44 -19.56 12.23
N GLU A 22 26.78 -18.64 13.14
CA GLU A 22 25.90 -18.19 14.23
C GLU A 22 24.65 -17.46 13.73
N TYR A 23 24.69 -16.88 12.53
CA TYR A 23 23.51 -16.30 11.88
C TYR A 23 22.41 -17.35 11.68
N TYR A 24 22.77 -18.63 11.55
CA TYR A 24 21.83 -19.73 11.37
C TYR A 24 21.52 -20.48 12.68
N ASP A 25 21.97 -19.97 13.84
CA ASP A 25 21.57 -20.49 15.14
C ASP A 25 20.08 -20.19 15.38
N GLU A 26 19.29 -21.25 15.44
CA GLU A 26 17.84 -21.18 15.57
C GLU A 26 17.40 -20.66 16.94
N ALA A 27 18.03 -21.10 18.03
CA ALA A 27 17.66 -20.67 19.38
C ALA A 27 17.94 -19.18 19.58
N ALA A 28 19.07 -18.68 19.06
CA ALA A 28 19.40 -17.26 19.06
C ALA A 28 18.46 -16.45 18.15
N CYS A 29 18.01 -17.02 17.03
CA CYS A 29 17.00 -16.39 16.18
C CYS A 29 15.63 -16.32 16.87
N GLU A 30 15.18 -17.40 17.52
CA GLU A 30 13.92 -17.45 18.27
C GLU A 30 13.92 -16.49 19.45
N LYS A 31 15.04 -16.36 20.16
CA LYS A 31 15.22 -15.38 21.24
C LYS A 31 15.08 -13.95 20.71
N GLU A 32 15.65 -13.67 19.55
CA GLU A 32 15.54 -12.35 18.92
C GLU A 32 14.15 -12.07 18.36
N LEU A 33 13.48 -13.10 17.81
CA LEU A 33 12.08 -13.02 17.39
C LEU A 33 11.19 -12.69 18.58
N GLU A 34 11.31 -13.40 19.70
CA GLU A 34 10.55 -13.13 20.93
C GLU A 34 10.75 -11.68 21.40
N ARG A 35 12.00 -11.22 21.48
CA ARG A 35 12.32 -9.84 21.88
C ARG A 35 11.69 -8.81 20.96
N ILE A 36 11.78 -9.01 19.64
CA ILE A 36 11.20 -8.07 18.67
C ILE A 36 9.67 -8.11 18.72
N PHE A 37 9.08 -9.30 18.84
CA PHE A 37 7.64 -9.50 18.93
C PHE A 37 7.07 -8.82 20.17
N ASP A 38 7.74 -8.92 21.31
CA ASP A 38 7.39 -8.25 22.56
C ASP A 38 7.34 -6.73 22.39
N ILE A 39 8.40 -6.14 21.83
CA ILE A 39 8.45 -4.70 21.53
C ILE A 39 7.36 -4.29 20.53
N CYS A 40 7.14 -5.10 19.48
CA CYS A 40 6.13 -4.81 18.46
C CYS A 40 4.72 -4.91 19.02
N HIS A 41 4.46 -5.88 19.90
CA HIS A 41 3.19 -6.07 20.59
C HIS A 41 2.89 -4.93 21.56
N GLY A 42 3.87 -4.48 22.34
CA GLY A 42 3.69 -3.33 23.23
C GLY A 42 3.41 -2.03 22.48
N CYS A 43 4.00 -1.85 21.29
CA CYS A 43 3.88 -0.61 20.51
C CYS A 43 2.69 -0.56 19.55
N ARG A 44 2.34 -1.68 18.90
CA ARG A 44 1.30 -1.86 17.85
C ARG A 44 1.28 -0.87 16.68
N ARG A 45 2.20 0.08 16.58
CA ARG A 45 2.22 1.17 15.57
C ARG A 45 2.25 0.68 14.11
N CYS A 46 2.81 -0.50 13.86
CA CYS A 46 2.96 -1.05 12.51
C CYS A 46 1.75 -1.87 12.03
N VAL A 47 0.66 -1.97 12.82
CA VAL A 47 -0.52 -2.82 12.54
C VAL A 47 -1.10 -2.63 11.13
N SER A 48 -1.08 -1.40 10.61
CA SER A 48 -1.70 -1.04 9.33
C SER A 48 -0.79 -1.23 8.11
N LEU A 49 0.45 -1.68 8.30
CA LEU A 49 1.44 -1.79 7.21
C LEU A 49 1.32 -3.08 6.40
N CYS A 50 1.20 -4.22 7.08
CA CYS A 50 1.14 -5.54 6.44
C CYS A 50 0.56 -6.58 7.40
N GLN A 51 0.27 -7.78 6.89
CA GLN A 51 -0.36 -8.86 7.68
C GLN A 51 0.52 -9.43 8.80
N ALA A 52 1.84 -9.24 8.77
CA ALA A 52 2.72 -9.79 9.80
C ALA A 52 2.38 -9.29 11.22
N PHE A 53 1.99 -8.01 11.36
CA PHE A 53 1.66 -7.43 12.66
C PHE A 53 0.30 -7.88 13.19
N PRO A 54 -0.82 -7.86 12.41
CA PRO A 54 -2.06 -8.50 12.81
C PRO A 54 -1.86 -9.97 13.21
N SER A 55 -1.14 -10.76 12.40
CA SER A 55 -0.87 -12.17 12.74
C SER A 55 -0.09 -12.33 14.04
N LEU A 56 0.85 -11.43 14.34
CA LEU A 56 1.53 -11.42 15.64
C LEU A 56 0.54 -11.12 16.78
N PHE A 57 -0.29 -10.10 16.64
CA PHE A 57 -1.20 -9.68 17.70
C PHE A 57 -2.30 -10.72 17.95
N ASP A 58 -2.82 -11.35 16.89
CA ASP A 58 -3.78 -12.44 17.01
C ASP A 58 -3.18 -13.65 17.78
N LEU A 59 -1.89 -13.93 17.59
CA LEU A 59 -1.20 -14.98 18.35
C LEU A 59 -1.01 -14.61 19.82
N VAL A 60 -0.66 -13.36 20.12
CA VAL A 60 -0.50 -12.90 21.51
C VAL A 60 -1.84 -12.86 22.22
N ASP A 61 -2.87 -12.29 21.58
CA ASP A 61 -4.22 -12.19 22.15
C ASP A 61 -4.89 -13.57 22.33
N ALA A 62 -4.30 -14.65 21.80
CA ALA A 62 -4.73 -16.04 21.97
C ALA A 62 -4.02 -16.78 23.13
N THR A 63 -3.01 -16.20 23.77
CA THR A 63 -2.37 -16.80 24.96
C THR A 63 -3.20 -16.54 26.23
N ASP A 64 -2.99 -17.33 27.27
CA ASP A 64 -3.76 -17.22 28.53
C ASP A 64 -3.51 -15.90 29.27
N ASP A 65 -2.31 -15.34 29.13
CA ASP A 65 -1.84 -14.13 29.80
C ASP A 65 -1.75 -12.90 28.89
N GLY A 66 -1.95 -13.06 27.57
CA GLY A 66 -1.81 -11.99 26.59
C GLY A 66 -0.37 -11.54 26.35
N GLU A 67 0.62 -12.41 26.59
CA GLU A 67 2.05 -12.08 26.48
C GLU A 67 2.77 -12.96 25.44
N VAL A 68 3.82 -12.41 24.81
CA VAL A 68 4.54 -13.07 23.68
C VAL A 68 5.21 -14.39 24.09
N HIS A 69 5.63 -14.52 25.33
CA HIS A 69 6.28 -15.74 25.84
C HIS A 69 5.32 -16.94 25.90
N GLY A 70 4.00 -16.70 25.92
CA GLY A 70 2.96 -17.73 25.83
C GLY A 70 2.78 -18.30 24.41
N ILE A 71 3.34 -17.68 23.38
CA ILE A 71 3.20 -18.14 21.99
C ILE A 71 4.09 -19.38 21.76
N PRO A 72 3.54 -20.50 21.26
CA PRO A 72 4.35 -21.66 20.86
C PRO A 72 5.39 -21.27 19.79
N LYS A 73 6.66 -21.66 19.97
CA LYS A 73 7.76 -21.29 19.05
C LYS A 73 7.51 -21.64 17.59
N GLN A 74 6.87 -22.79 17.33
CA GLN A 74 6.45 -23.22 16.00
C GLN A 74 5.51 -22.24 15.29
N ASP A 75 4.76 -21.43 16.05
CA ASP A 75 3.81 -20.46 15.52
C ASP A 75 4.48 -19.13 15.12
N TYR A 76 5.74 -18.90 15.48
CA TYR A 76 6.49 -17.72 15.00
C TYR A 76 6.58 -17.70 13.47
N ALA A 77 6.61 -18.88 12.83
CA ALA A 77 6.58 -19.02 11.38
C ALA A 77 5.35 -18.36 10.75
N LYS A 78 4.19 -18.34 11.44
CA LYS A 78 2.96 -17.69 10.96
C LYS A 78 3.14 -16.17 10.82
N VAL A 79 4.01 -15.55 11.61
CA VAL A 79 4.37 -14.12 11.49
C VAL A 79 5.46 -13.94 10.42
N VAL A 80 6.49 -14.78 10.46
CA VAL A 80 7.64 -14.74 9.53
C VAL A 80 7.20 -14.88 8.08
N ASP A 81 6.27 -15.79 7.79
CA ASP A 81 5.79 -16.05 6.43
C ASP A 81 4.93 -14.91 5.87
N GLN A 82 4.36 -14.05 6.73
CA GLN A 82 3.62 -12.84 6.33
C GLN A 82 4.53 -11.65 6.04
N CYS A 83 5.81 -11.71 6.42
CA CYS A 83 6.78 -10.68 6.08
C CYS A 83 7.38 -10.94 4.70
N TYR A 84 7.21 -9.97 3.81
CA TYR A 84 7.77 -9.94 2.45
C TYR A 84 8.91 -8.93 2.29
N LEU A 85 9.62 -8.61 3.39
CA LEU A 85 10.88 -7.84 3.39
C LEU A 85 10.81 -6.46 2.70
N CYS A 86 9.66 -5.78 2.75
CA CYS A 86 9.52 -4.47 2.09
C CYS A 86 10.15 -3.29 2.84
N ASP A 87 10.66 -3.51 4.06
CA ASP A 87 11.36 -2.54 4.90
C ASP A 87 10.62 -1.29 5.38
N LEU A 88 9.34 -1.11 5.03
CA LEU A 88 8.58 0.06 5.44
C LEU A 88 8.49 0.22 6.96
N CYS A 89 8.31 -0.88 7.70
CA CYS A 89 8.23 -0.83 9.16
C CYS A 89 9.53 -0.29 9.77
N TYR A 90 10.68 -0.67 9.20
CA TYR A 90 11.98 -0.22 9.67
C TYR A 90 12.27 1.22 9.23
N MET A 91 12.14 1.51 7.94
CA MET A 91 12.61 2.77 7.37
C MET A 91 11.69 3.96 7.65
N THR A 92 10.38 3.74 7.84
CA THR A 92 9.39 4.84 7.82
C THR A 92 8.49 4.92 9.05
N LYS A 93 8.47 3.91 9.93
CA LYS A 93 7.47 3.83 11.01
C LYS A 93 8.02 3.52 12.39
N CYS A 94 8.99 2.63 12.51
CA CYS A 94 9.43 2.15 13.80
C CYS A 94 10.34 3.19 14.48
N PRO A 95 9.98 3.66 15.69
CA PRO A 95 10.81 4.60 16.45
C PRO A 95 11.97 3.93 17.19
N TYR A 96 12.06 2.59 17.13
CA TYR A 96 12.98 1.77 17.94
C TYR A 96 14.11 1.14 17.13
N VAL A 97 14.25 1.52 15.86
CA VAL A 97 15.38 1.15 15.01
C VAL A 97 16.66 1.87 15.43
N PRO A 98 17.86 1.33 15.12
CA PRO A 98 19.12 2.03 15.37
C PRO A 98 19.11 3.47 14.83
N PRO A 99 19.70 4.44 15.54
CA PRO A 99 20.53 4.31 16.75
C PRO A 99 19.78 4.09 18.09
N HIS A 100 18.46 3.87 18.10
CA HIS A 100 17.76 3.57 19.35
C HIS A 100 18.37 2.33 20.07
N PRO A 101 18.52 2.34 21.41
CA PRO A 101 19.17 1.25 22.16
C PRO A 101 18.54 -0.14 21.96
N TRP A 102 17.24 -0.20 21.66
CA TRP A 102 16.54 -1.46 21.36
C TRP A 102 16.94 -2.08 20.02
N ARG A 103 17.53 -1.29 19.11
CA ARG A 103 18.07 -1.75 17.81
C ARG A 103 17.13 -2.73 17.10
N LEU A 104 15.85 -2.38 17.02
CA LEU A 104 14.84 -3.26 16.42
C LEU A 104 15.04 -3.35 14.92
N ASP A 105 15.23 -4.55 14.39
CA ASP A 105 15.30 -4.81 12.94
C ASP A 105 14.35 -5.95 12.54
N PHE A 106 13.06 -5.62 12.45
CA PHE A 106 12.03 -6.61 12.14
C PHE A 106 12.30 -7.31 10.79
N PRO A 107 12.51 -6.61 9.66
CA PRO A 107 12.70 -7.27 8.37
C PRO A 107 13.91 -8.20 8.32
N HIS A 108 15.08 -7.81 8.84
CA HIS A 108 16.25 -8.67 8.81
C HIS A 108 16.16 -9.86 9.76
N THR A 109 15.47 -9.73 10.89
CA THR A 109 15.18 -10.89 11.74
C THR A 109 14.22 -11.86 11.04
N MET A 110 13.23 -11.36 10.28
CA MET A 110 12.40 -12.24 9.43
C MET A 110 13.23 -12.91 8.31
N LEU A 111 14.16 -12.18 7.69
CA LEU A 111 15.09 -12.74 6.70
C LEU A 111 15.96 -13.84 7.32
N ARG A 112 16.48 -13.65 8.54
CA ARG A 112 17.24 -14.66 9.29
C ARG A 112 16.41 -15.92 9.52
N ALA A 113 15.18 -15.77 10.00
CA ALA A 113 14.26 -16.89 10.20
C ALA A 113 13.95 -17.64 8.90
N LYS A 114 13.72 -16.91 7.79
CA LYS A 114 13.52 -17.49 6.46
C LYS A 114 14.76 -18.23 5.96
N ALA A 115 15.95 -17.69 6.19
CA ALA A 115 17.21 -18.32 5.79
C ALA A 115 17.48 -19.63 6.55
N ILE A 116 17.15 -19.67 7.85
CA ILE A 116 17.19 -20.89 8.66
C ILE A 116 16.18 -21.92 8.12
N LYS A 117 14.93 -21.51 7.88
CA LYS A 117 13.89 -22.36 7.27
C LYS A 117 14.34 -22.93 5.92
N PHE A 118 14.98 -22.11 5.09
CA PHE A 118 15.50 -22.53 3.79
C PHE A 118 16.61 -23.58 3.93
N LYS A 119 17.62 -23.37 4.78
CA LYS A 119 18.70 -24.33 5.02
C LYS A 119 18.22 -25.66 5.57
N LYS A 120 17.17 -25.64 6.39
CA LYS A 120 16.51 -26.85 6.91
C LYS A 120 15.64 -27.58 5.87
N GLY A 121 15.50 -27.04 4.66
CA GLY A 121 14.67 -27.63 3.61
C GLY A 121 13.17 -27.36 3.78
N GLY A 122 12.78 -26.41 4.65
CA GLY A 122 11.39 -26.05 4.91
C GLY A 122 10.70 -25.20 3.83
N VAL A 123 11.36 -24.95 2.70
CA VAL A 123 10.81 -24.23 1.54
C VAL A 123 10.55 -25.21 0.40
N GLY A 124 9.30 -25.26 -0.06
CA GLY A 124 8.83 -26.23 -1.04
C GLY A 124 9.44 -26.04 -2.44
N ALA A 125 9.41 -27.11 -3.25
CA ALA A 125 9.91 -27.08 -4.63
C ALA A 125 9.15 -26.08 -5.51
N GLY A 126 7.83 -25.93 -5.31
CA GLY A 126 7.01 -24.98 -6.04
C GLY A 126 7.41 -23.53 -5.77
N GLU A 127 7.69 -23.17 -4.52
CA GLU A 127 8.17 -21.84 -4.15
C GLU A 127 9.54 -21.55 -4.76
N LYS A 128 10.45 -22.53 -4.71
CA LYS A 128 11.77 -22.44 -5.36
C LYS A 128 11.66 -22.25 -6.86
N LEU A 129 10.70 -22.90 -7.51
CA LEU A 129 10.41 -22.75 -8.95
C LEU A 129 9.89 -21.34 -9.27
N LEU A 130 8.90 -20.85 -8.51
CA LEU A 130 8.34 -19.50 -8.68
C LEU A 130 9.38 -18.39 -8.49
N ALA A 131 10.34 -18.58 -7.58
CA ALA A 131 11.45 -17.64 -7.38
C ALA A 131 12.57 -17.75 -8.43
N SER A 132 12.54 -18.74 -9.33
CA SER A 132 13.59 -18.98 -10.32
C SER A 132 13.30 -18.28 -11.65
N THR A 133 13.22 -16.95 -11.59
CA THR A 133 12.75 -16.09 -12.71
C THR A 133 13.52 -16.26 -14.02
N ASP A 134 14.85 -16.43 -13.95
CA ASP A 134 15.65 -16.70 -15.15
C ASP A 134 15.38 -18.07 -15.77
N VAL A 135 15.00 -19.08 -14.98
CA VAL A 135 14.76 -20.45 -15.48
C VAL A 135 13.49 -20.48 -16.32
N HIS A 136 12.37 -20.00 -15.79
CA HIS A 136 11.14 -19.96 -16.57
C HIS A 136 11.16 -18.84 -17.61
N GLY A 137 11.89 -17.75 -17.38
CA GLY A 137 12.12 -16.67 -18.36
C GLY A 137 12.84 -17.14 -19.62
N GLN A 138 13.61 -18.24 -19.58
CA GLN A 138 14.22 -18.84 -20.76
C GLN A 138 13.20 -19.31 -21.81
N PHE A 139 11.92 -19.47 -21.47
CA PHE A 139 10.88 -19.80 -22.43
C PHE A 139 10.30 -18.57 -23.17
N ALA A 140 10.52 -17.35 -22.67
CA ALA A 140 10.10 -16.13 -23.36
C ALA A 140 10.81 -16.00 -24.71
N GLY A 141 10.11 -15.49 -25.72
CA GLY A 141 10.63 -15.37 -27.08
C GLY A 141 10.49 -16.63 -27.95
N ILE A 142 9.89 -17.72 -27.45
CA ILE A 142 9.63 -18.95 -28.23
C ILE A 142 8.13 -18.97 -28.60
N PRO A 143 7.74 -18.64 -29.85
CA PRO A 143 6.34 -18.30 -30.19
C PRO A 143 5.31 -19.35 -29.77
N VAL A 144 5.56 -20.63 -30.09
CA VAL A 144 4.62 -21.73 -29.77
C VAL A 144 4.56 -21.99 -28.26
N VAL A 145 5.70 -21.97 -27.57
CA VAL A 145 5.75 -22.20 -26.10
C VAL A 145 5.06 -21.07 -25.36
N VAL A 146 5.29 -19.81 -25.77
CA VAL A 146 4.65 -18.62 -25.17
C VAL A 146 3.14 -18.64 -25.39
N GLN A 147 2.68 -18.91 -26.62
CA GLN A 147 1.25 -18.99 -26.92
C GLN A 147 0.56 -20.06 -26.09
N VAL A 148 1.14 -21.25 -26.00
CA VAL A 148 0.60 -22.35 -25.20
C VAL A 148 0.62 -21.98 -23.71
N ALA A 149 1.74 -21.50 -23.17
CA ALA A 149 1.86 -21.13 -21.76
C ALA A 149 0.86 -20.04 -21.36
N ASN A 150 0.73 -18.97 -22.15
CA ASN A 150 -0.20 -17.88 -21.87
C ASN A 150 -1.67 -18.31 -22.06
N ALA A 151 -1.99 -19.14 -23.06
CA ALA A 151 -3.34 -19.67 -23.27
C ALA A 151 -3.76 -20.60 -22.13
N LEU A 152 -2.88 -21.51 -21.74
CA LEU A 152 -3.07 -22.39 -20.58
C LEU A 152 -3.34 -21.57 -19.32
N ASN A 153 -2.56 -20.50 -19.12
CA ASN A 153 -2.70 -19.59 -18.00
C ASN A 153 -4.00 -18.76 -17.99
N LYS A 154 -4.81 -18.79 -19.05
CA LYS A 154 -6.12 -18.12 -19.11
C LYS A 154 -7.30 -19.06 -18.86
N THR A 155 -7.06 -20.37 -18.71
CA THR A 155 -8.13 -21.36 -18.55
C THR A 155 -8.31 -21.78 -17.09
N ARG A 156 -9.56 -21.77 -16.61
CA ARG A 156 -9.90 -22.16 -15.22
C ARG A 156 -9.43 -23.57 -14.82
N PRO A 157 -9.57 -24.63 -15.66
CA PRO A 157 -9.10 -25.96 -15.28
C PRO A 157 -7.59 -26.01 -15.05
N MET A 158 -6.81 -25.35 -15.92
CA MET A 158 -5.36 -25.30 -15.77
C MET A 158 -4.93 -24.46 -14.57
N ARG A 159 -5.66 -23.38 -14.26
CA ARG A 159 -5.45 -22.60 -13.04
C ARG A 159 -5.65 -23.41 -11.76
N LYS A 160 -6.65 -24.30 -11.72
CA LYS A 160 -6.84 -25.24 -10.61
C LYS A 160 -5.71 -26.28 -10.50
N LEU A 161 -5.18 -26.73 -11.65
CA LEU A 161 -4.01 -27.61 -11.66
C LEU A 161 -2.76 -26.90 -11.13
N LEU A 162 -2.54 -25.64 -11.55
CA LEU A 162 -1.44 -24.82 -11.09
C LEU A 162 -1.51 -24.54 -9.58
N ASP A 163 -2.72 -24.30 -9.06
CA ASP A 163 -2.98 -24.21 -7.62
C ASP A 163 -2.57 -25.49 -6.89
N SER A 164 -3.06 -26.64 -7.36
CA SER A 164 -2.76 -27.94 -6.73
C SER A 164 -1.26 -28.26 -6.73
N ALA A 165 -0.51 -27.84 -7.75
CA ALA A 165 0.90 -28.16 -7.91
C ALA A 165 1.86 -27.12 -7.29
N LEU A 166 1.56 -25.82 -7.44
CA LEU A 166 2.44 -24.71 -7.07
C LEU A 166 1.83 -23.75 -6.04
N GLN A 167 0.62 -24.03 -5.57
CA GLN A 167 -0.16 -23.19 -4.66
C GLN A 167 -0.37 -21.77 -5.19
N VAL A 168 -0.59 -21.63 -6.50
CA VAL A 168 -0.89 -20.35 -7.13
C VAL A 168 -2.40 -20.19 -7.24
N HIS A 169 -2.95 -19.15 -6.62
CA HIS A 169 -4.39 -18.96 -6.53
C HIS A 169 -5.01 -18.85 -7.93
N PRO A 170 -6.12 -19.55 -8.22
CA PRO A 170 -6.68 -19.61 -9.57
C PRO A 170 -7.12 -18.24 -10.11
N ASP A 171 -7.56 -17.35 -9.22
CA ASP A 171 -7.96 -15.98 -9.57
C ASP A 171 -6.83 -14.95 -9.50
N ALA A 172 -5.62 -15.33 -9.08
CA ALA A 172 -4.50 -14.39 -9.05
C ALA A 172 -4.08 -14.02 -10.47
N TRP A 173 -3.92 -12.72 -10.72
CA TRP A 173 -3.25 -12.28 -11.94
C TRP A 173 -1.81 -12.82 -11.96
N LEU A 174 -1.37 -13.30 -13.12
CA LEU A 174 -0.01 -13.76 -13.34
C LEU A 174 0.58 -13.08 -14.57
N PRO A 175 1.86 -12.65 -14.51
CA PRO A 175 2.53 -12.07 -15.65
C PRO A 175 2.53 -13.00 -16.86
N GLU A 176 2.16 -12.49 -18.02
CA GLU A 176 2.31 -13.21 -19.28
C GLU A 176 3.79 -13.27 -19.69
N LEU A 177 4.19 -14.31 -20.41
CA LEU A 177 5.49 -14.34 -21.08
C LEU A 177 5.43 -13.52 -22.37
N ALA A 178 6.44 -12.70 -22.61
CA ALA A 178 6.54 -11.90 -23.82
C ALA A 178 6.87 -12.75 -25.04
N SER A 179 6.26 -12.41 -26.18
CA SER A 179 6.52 -13.04 -27.48
C SER A 179 7.90 -12.73 -28.03
N ASN A 180 8.52 -11.62 -27.60
CA ASN A 180 9.91 -11.28 -27.89
C ASN A 180 10.55 -10.68 -26.64
N ARG A 181 11.81 -11.01 -26.38
CA ARG A 181 12.53 -10.47 -25.21
C ARG A 181 12.92 -9.02 -25.45
N PHE A 182 12.95 -8.21 -24.40
CA PHE A 182 13.45 -6.83 -24.51
C PHE A 182 14.86 -6.80 -25.09
N ARG A 183 15.80 -7.57 -24.54
CA ARG A 183 17.20 -7.58 -24.95
C ARG A 183 17.44 -8.13 -26.37
N TRP A 184 16.45 -8.80 -26.97
CA TRP A 184 16.50 -9.28 -28.35
C TRP A 184 15.89 -8.29 -29.34
N SER A 185 14.94 -7.47 -28.89
CA SER A 185 14.22 -6.50 -29.73
C SER A 185 14.78 -5.07 -29.63
N ALA A 186 15.41 -4.72 -28.52
CA ALA A 186 15.93 -3.38 -28.27
C ALA A 186 17.28 -3.12 -28.95
N SER A 187 17.50 -1.88 -29.36
CA SER A 187 18.83 -1.43 -29.80
C SER A 187 19.81 -1.53 -28.62
N ARG A 188 20.97 -2.14 -28.86
CA ARG A 188 22.00 -2.35 -27.82
C ARG A 188 22.68 -1.07 -27.37
N GLN A 189 22.63 -0.02 -28.19
CA GLN A 189 23.18 1.29 -27.88
C GLN A 189 22.34 2.40 -28.52
N GLY A 190 22.32 3.56 -27.89
CA GLY A 190 21.61 4.73 -28.38
C GLY A 190 22.30 5.41 -29.57
N ARG A 191 21.56 6.30 -30.24
CA ARG A 191 22.07 7.12 -31.36
C ARG A 191 22.91 8.31 -30.90
N ALA A 192 22.60 8.86 -29.73
CA ALA A 192 23.36 9.97 -29.15
C ALA A 192 24.76 9.50 -28.76
N THR A 193 25.78 10.24 -29.20
CA THR A 193 27.20 9.94 -28.93
C THR A 193 27.87 10.98 -28.03
N VAL A 194 27.27 12.16 -27.89
CA VAL A 194 27.80 13.24 -27.06
C VAL A 194 27.42 12.98 -25.60
N VAL A 195 28.42 12.82 -24.75
CA VAL A 195 28.24 12.58 -23.31
C VAL A 195 28.31 13.91 -22.56
N THR A 196 27.22 14.30 -21.91
CA THR A 196 27.14 15.54 -21.12
C THR A 196 26.89 15.23 -19.65
N ASN A 197 27.94 15.27 -18.83
CA ASN A 197 27.82 15.10 -17.39
C ASN A 197 27.12 16.31 -16.77
N GLY A 198 26.27 16.07 -15.76
CA GLY A 198 25.74 17.12 -14.90
C GLY A 198 26.45 17.11 -13.54
N GLU A 199 26.13 18.10 -12.71
CA GLU A 199 26.65 18.17 -11.33
C GLU A 199 26.25 16.95 -10.50
N ARG A 200 25.01 16.46 -10.67
CA ARG A 200 24.41 15.39 -9.86
C ARG A 200 24.44 14.03 -10.54
N THR A 201 24.70 13.99 -11.85
CA THR A 201 24.33 12.83 -12.66
C THR A 201 25.30 12.55 -13.83
N PRO A 202 25.69 11.29 -14.05
CA PRO A 202 26.50 10.89 -15.19
C PRO A 202 25.82 11.09 -16.56
N GLY A 203 26.60 11.48 -17.56
CA GLY A 203 26.20 11.82 -18.94
C GLY A 203 25.73 10.65 -19.81
N LYS A 204 25.90 9.42 -19.35
CA LYS A 204 25.61 8.22 -20.12
C LYS A 204 25.04 7.12 -19.22
N VAL A 205 24.23 6.26 -19.81
CA VAL A 205 23.41 5.28 -19.09
C VAL A 205 23.71 3.85 -19.49
N ALA A 206 23.82 2.95 -18.51
CA ALA A 206 23.79 1.51 -18.73
C ALA A 206 22.43 0.97 -18.23
N ILE A 207 21.65 0.34 -19.11
CA ILE A 207 20.33 -0.18 -18.77
C ILE A 207 20.48 -1.63 -18.29
N PHE A 208 20.24 -1.85 -16.99
CA PHE A 208 20.03 -3.19 -16.44
C PHE A 208 18.57 -3.57 -16.70
N SER A 209 18.35 -4.49 -17.63
CA SER A 209 17.01 -4.75 -18.15
C SER A 209 16.10 -5.33 -17.07
N THR A 210 16.64 -6.15 -16.17
CA THR A 210 15.89 -6.98 -15.20
C THR A 210 15.23 -8.18 -15.86
N CYS A 211 14.94 -9.21 -15.07
CA CYS A 211 14.21 -10.39 -15.55
C CYS A 211 12.78 -10.03 -16.00
N TYR A 212 12.09 -9.14 -15.28
CA TYR A 212 10.69 -8.81 -15.57
C TYR A 212 10.51 -8.06 -16.89
N VAL A 213 11.26 -6.98 -17.10
CA VAL A 213 11.20 -6.25 -18.38
C VAL A 213 11.69 -7.14 -19.52
N ASN A 214 12.70 -7.98 -19.28
CA ASN A 214 13.22 -8.82 -20.35
C ASN A 214 12.26 -9.93 -20.79
N TYR A 215 11.54 -10.56 -19.88
CA TYR A 215 10.75 -11.76 -20.15
C TYR A 215 9.23 -11.57 -20.13
N ASN A 216 8.71 -10.54 -19.45
CA ASN A 216 7.28 -10.34 -19.24
C ASN A 216 6.77 -9.06 -19.90
N GLU A 217 7.38 -7.92 -19.57
CA GLU A 217 6.95 -6.61 -20.08
C GLU A 217 8.07 -5.80 -20.76
N PRO A 218 8.52 -6.20 -21.96
CA PRO A 218 9.53 -5.48 -22.72
C PRO A 218 9.20 -4.02 -23.04
N GLY A 219 7.90 -3.68 -23.10
CA GLY A 219 7.44 -2.32 -23.39
C GLY A 219 8.05 -1.28 -22.45
N ILE A 220 8.22 -1.61 -21.17
CA ILE A 220 8.82 -0.72 -20.16
C ILE A 220 10.24 -0.32 -20.56
N GLY A 221 11.05 -1.28 -21.02
CA GLY A 221 12.42 -1.02 -21.44
C GLY A 221 12.48 -0.21 -22.73
N HIS A 222 11.55 -0.47 -23.67
CA HIS A 222 11.45 0.30 -24.91
C HIS A 222 11.05 1.75 -24.66
N ASP A 223 10.14 1.99 -23.72
CA ASP A 223 9.74 3.34 -23.34
C ASP A 223 10.87 4.09 -22.61
N LEU A 224 11.64 3.41 -21.75
CA LEU A 224 12.87 3.99 -21.18
C LEU A 224 13.87 4.39 -22.27
N ILE A 225 14.07 3.56 -23.30
CA ILE A 225 14.93 3.90 -24.44
C ILE A 225 14.42 5.16 -25.14
N LYS A 226 13.12 5.26 -25.45
CA LYS A 226 12.55 6.45 -26.10
C LYS A 226 12.82 7.72 -25.29
N LEU A 227 12.72 7.66 -23.96
CA LEU A 227 12.98 8.81 -23.09
C LEU A 227 14.45 9.21 -23.10
N LEU A 228 15.36 8.24 -23.09
CA LEU A 228 16.80 8.50 -23.20
C LEU A 228 17.15 9.08 -24.57
N GLU A 229 16.58 8.54 -25.65
CA GLU A 229 16.78 9.06 -27.02
C GLU A 229 16.20 10.46 -27.19
N HIS A 230 14.99 10.72 -26.69
CA HIS A 230 14.38 12.07 -26.74
C HIS A 230 15.27 13.11 -26.08
N ASN A 231 15.89 12.76 -24.95
CA ASN A 231 16.78 13.64 -24.19
C ASN A 231 18.23 13.64 -24.68
N ASP A 232 18.54 13.01 -25.82
CA ASP A 232 19.90 12.85 -26.37
C ASP A 232 20.89 12.25 -25.36
N ILE A 233 20.44 11.33 -24.50
CA ILE A 233 21.26 10.67 -23.49
C ILE A 233 21.86 9.39 -24.10
N PRO A 234 23.20 9.29 -24.28
CA PRO A 234 23.83 8.07 -24.72
C PRO A 234 23.54 6.92 -23.76
N TYR A 235 23.13 5.78 -24.30
CA TYR A 235 22.87 4.60 -23.50
C TYR A 235 23.43 3.33 -24.12
N VAL A 236 23.65 2.33 -23.28
CA VAL A 236 23.96 0.94 -23.67
C VAL A 236 23.10 -0.02 -22.86
N LEU A 237 22.80 -1.19 -23.43
CA LEU A 237 22.25 -2.31 -22.65
C LEU A 237 23.40 -3.04 -21.95
N VAL A 238 23.23 -3.37 -20.67
CA VAL A 238 24.21 -4.19 -19.93
C VAL A 238 24.45 -5.49 -20.70
N GLU A 239 25.69 -5.81 -21.04
CA GLU A 239 26.02 -6.93 -21.96
C GLU A 239 25.52 -8.29 -21.47
N LYS A 240 25.62 -8.54 -20.17
CA LYS A 240 25.19 -9.79 -19.53
C LYS A 240 24.61 -9.50 -18.16
N GLU A 241 23.46 -10.08 -17.89
CA GLU A 241 22.76 -9.95 -16.63
C GLU A 241 22.00 -11.23 -16.27
N LYS A 242 21.75 -11.41 -14.97
CA LYS A 242 20.82 -12.34 -14.33
C LYS A 242 19.85 -11.54 -13.46
N CYS A 243 18.76 -12.17 -13.01
CA CYS A 243 17.87 -11.62 -11.99
C CYS A 243 18.65 -11.01 -10.81
N CYS A 244 18.18 -9.88 -10.27
CA CYS A 244 18.82 -9.19 -9.14
C CYS A 244 18.89 -10.04 -7.86
N GLY A 245 18.06 -11.09 -7.74
CA GLY A 245 18.01 -11.99 -6.59
C GLY A 245 16.88 -11.70 -5.60
N MET A 246 16.06 -10.66 -5.79
CA MET A 246 14.97 -10.33 -4.84
C MET A 246 14.05 -11.52 -4.51
N PRO A 247 13.51 -12.29 -5.48
CA PRO A 247 12.67 -13.44 -5.13
C PRO A 247 13.38 -14.54 -4.33
N LYS A 248 14.71 -14.64 -4.46
CA LYS A 248 15.54 -15.59 -3.68
C LYS A 248 15.77 -15.07 -2.26
N LEU A 249 15.99 -13.76 -2.11
CA LEU A 249 16.09 -13.10 -0.81
C LEU A 249 14.81 -13.27 0.01
N GLU A 250 13.64 -13.06 -0.60
CA GLU A 250 12.33 -13.24 0.04
C GLU A 250 12.07 -14.68 0.53
N LEU A 251 12.72 -15.68 -0.06
CA LEU A 251 12.68 -17.08 0.39
C LEU A 251 13.75 -17.43 1.44
N GLY A 252 14.72 -16.53 1.70
CA GLY A 252 15.89 -16.82 2.51
C GLY A 252 16.98 -17.64 1.81
N ASP A 253 16.94 -17.75 0.48
CA ASP A 253 17.95 -18.46 -0.34
C ASP A 253 19.18 -17.56 -0.58
N LEU A 254 19.92 -17.27 0.49
CA LEU A 254 21.03 -16.31 0.48
C LEU A 254 22.21 -16.77 -0.40
N ASP A 255 22.41 -18.07 -0.54
CA ASP A 255 23.43 -18.64 -1.44
C ASP A 255 23.09 -18.37 -2.91
N ALA A 256 21.82 -18.51 -3.32
CA ALA A 256 21.40 -18.13 -4.67
C ALA A 256 21.48 -16.62 -4.91
N VAL A 257 21.18 -15.79 -3.90
CA VAL A 257 21.40 -14.33 -3.97
C VAL A 257 22.88 -14.04 -4.23
N ALA A 258 23.79 -14.69 -3.49
CA ALA A 258 25.24 -14.55 -3.68
C ALA A 258 25.68 -14.99 -5.09
N ALA A 259 25.12 -16.09 -5.62
CA ALA A 259 25.41 -16.57 -6.97
C ALA A 259 24.91 -15.60 -8.06
N HIS A 260 23.74 -14.99 -7.88
CA HIS A 260 23.22 -13.96 -8.79
C HIS A 260 24.08 -12.69 -8.74
N LYS A 261 24.47 -12.25 -7.54
CA LYS A 261 25.43 -11.15 -7.36
C LYS A 261 26.73 -11.45 -8.09
N ALA A 262 27.30 -12.64 -7.93
CA ALA A 262 28.56 -13.02 -8.57
C ALA A 262 28.49 -12.98 -10.11
N ALA A 263 27.33 -13.30 -10.70
CA ALA A 263 27.11 -13.22 -12.13
C ALA A 263 26.95 -11.78 -12.65
N ASN A 264 26.33 -10.89 -11.88
CA ASN A 264 26.04 -9.51 -12.28
C ASN A 264 27.18 -8.54 -11.99
N MET A 265 27.80 -8.67 -10.81
CA MET A 265 28.69 -7.64 -10.25
C MET A 265 29.90 -7.31 -11.14
N PRO A 266 30.62 -8.27 -11.76
CA PRO A 266 31.78 -7.94 -12.60
C PRO A 266 31.42 -7.03 -13.77
N VAL A 267 30.23 -7.22 -14.35
CA VAL A 267 29.77 -6.44 -15.51
C VAL A 267 29.28 -5.07 -15.06
N LEU A 268 28.47 -5.01 -14.00
CA LEU A 268 27.94 -3.74 -13.48
C LEU A 268 29.04 -2.84 -12.91
N ALA A 269 30.00 -3.41 -12.19
CA ALA A 269 31.12 -2.65 -11.64
C ALA A 269 32.00 -2.06 -12.76
N ARG A 270 32.13 -2.74 -13.91
CA ARG A 270 32.79 -2.16 -15.08
C ARG A 270 32.07 -0.91 -15.58
N TYR A 271 30.75 -0.96 -15.76
CA TYR A 271 29.96 0.22 -16.15
C TYR A 271 30.08 1.36 -15.13
N ALA A 272 30.05 1.05 -13.84
CA ALA A 272 30.24 2.05 -12.80
C ALA A 272 31.63 2.71 -12.87
N LYS A 273 32.71 1.92 -13.05
CA LYS A 273 34.10 2.44 -13.24
C LYS A 273 34.24 3.28 -14.51
N GLU A 274 33.49 2.93 -15.56
CA GLU A 274 33.45 3.69 -16.81
C GLU A 274 32.58 4.96 -16.73
N GLY A 275 32.00 5.27 -15.57
CA GLY A 275 31.23 6.49 -15.32
C GLY A 275 29.82 6.47 -15.90
N TYR A 276 29.17 5.30 -15.96
CA TYR A 276 27.76 5.19 -16.33
C TYR A 276 26.85 5.34 -15.11
N ALA A 277 25.70 5.99 -15.30
CA ALA A 277 24.55 5.76 -14.44
C ALA A 277 23.91 4.43 -14.84
N ILE A 278 23.71 3.52 -13.89
CA ILE A 278 23.08 2.23 -14.13
C ILE A 278 21.59 2.37 -13.78
N LEU A 279 20.71 2.22 -14.77
CA LEU A 279 19.26 2.35 -14.58
C LEU A 279 18.61 0.98 -14.49
N SER A 280 17.70 0.82 -13.53
CA SER A 280 16.79 -0.33 -13.45
C SER A 280 15.35 0.14 -13.27
N ALA A 281 14.47 -0.24 -14.20
CA ALA A 281 13.08 0.23 -14.22
C ALA A 281 12.14 -0.52 -13.25
N ILE A 282 12.67 -1.46 -12.45
CA ILE A 282 11.92 -2.21 -11.45
C ILE A 282 12.46 -1.83 -10.06
N PRO A 283 11.63 -1.24 -9.18
CA PRO A 283 12.12 -0.69 -7.91
C PRO A 283 12.71 -1.76 -6.98
N SER A 284 12.23 -3.00 -7.04
CA SER A 284 12.83 -4.12 -6.30
C SER A 284 14.26 -4.41 -6.75
N CYS A 285 14.56 -4.27 -8.05
CA CYS A 285 15.89 -4.48 -8.58
C CYS A 285 16.82 -3.34 -8.16
N THR A 286 16.35 -2.10 -8.23
CA THR A 286 17.09 -0.93 -7.73
C THR A 286 17.39 -1.06 -6.24
N LEU A 287 16.40 -1.46 -5.42
CA LEU A 287 16.56 -1.71 -3.99
C LEU A 287 17.63 -2.77 -3.71
N MET A 288 17.63 -3.90 -4.44
CA MET A 288 18.65 -4.95 -4.26
C MET A 288 20.06 -4.41 -4.41
N PHE A 289 20.32 -3.61 -5.44
CA PHE A 289 21.65 -3.08 -5.71
C PHE A 289 22.02 -1.87 -4.82
N LYS A 290 21.05 -1.04 -4.42
CA LYS A 290 21.31 0.14 -3.58
C LYS A 290 21.40 -0.19 -2.07
N GLN A 291 20.75 -1.25 -1.61
CA GLN A 291 20.62 -1.56 -0.18
C GLN A 291 20.96 -3.02 0.17
N GLU A 292 20.18 -4.01 -0.30
CA GLU A 292 20.30 -5.40 0.17
C GLU A 292 21.67 -6.03 -0.09
N LEU A 293 22.16 -5.98 -1.33
CA LEU A 293 23.48 -6.52 -1.67
C LEU A 293 24.61 -5.77 -0.94
N PRO A 294 24.62 -4.42 -0.84
CA PRO A 294 25.56 -3.70 0.02
C PRO A 294 25.54 -4.13 1.48
N LEU A 295 24.38 -4.50 2.05
CA LEU A 295 24.27 -4.96 3.43
C LEU A 295 24.75 -6.41 3.60
N MET A 296 24.55 -7.28 2.59
CA MET A 296 25.09 -8.64 2.58
C MET A 296 26.60 -8.69 2.27
N PHE A 297 27.12 -7.71 1.52
CA PHE A 297 28.51 -7.67 1.05
C PHE A 297 29.18 -6.31 1.33
N PRO A 298 29.22 -5.84 2.59
CA PRO A 298 29.67 -4.49 2.93
C PRO A 298 31.12 -4.23 2.54
N ALA A 299 31.99 -5.25 2.65
CA ALA A 299 33.41 -5.16 2.33
C ALA A 299 33.73 -5.28 0.82
N CYS A 300 32.73 -5.57 -0.03
CA CYS A 300 32.97 -5.74 -1.46
C CYS A 300 32.95 -4.37 -2.17
N ALA A 301 34.12 -3.86 -2.54
CA ALA A 301 34.27 -2.56 -3.20
C ALA A 301 33.42 -2.43 -4.49
N ASP A 302 33.39 -3.47 -5.32
CA ASP A 302 32.56 -3.47 -6.53
C ASP A 302 31.06 -3.36 -6.22
N THR A 303 30.58 -3.98 -5.13
CA THR A 303 29.19 -3.83 -4.67
C THR A 303 28.90 -2.39 -4.26
N GLN A 304 29.80 -1.74 -3.52
CA GLN A 304 29.61 -0.34 -3.12
C GLN A 304 29.65 0.60 -4.32
N LEU A 305 30.53 0.35 -5.28
CA LEU A 305 30.61 1.14 -6.50
C LEU A 305 29.34 1.03 -7.35
N VAL A 306 28.78 -0.18 -7.49
CA VAL A 306 27.51 -0.37 -8.19
C VAL A 306 26.36 0.29 -7.45
N LYS A 307 26.33 0.25 -6.11
CA LYS A 307 25.36 0.98 -5.30
C LYS A 307 25.35 2.48 -5.62
N GLU A 308 26.53 3.09 -5.69
CA GLU A 308 26.67 4.53 -5.97
C GLU A 308 26.26 4.89 -7.41
N ALA A 309 26.49 3.97 -8.36
CA ALA A 309 26.13 4.17 -9.76
C ALA A 309 24.68 3.78 -10.10
N MET A 310 23.93 3.15 -9.18
CA MET A 310 22.59 2.63 -9.44
C MET A 310 21.51 3.69 -9.18
N PHE A 311 20.63 3.89 -10.16
CA PHE A 311 19.54 4.84 -10.08
C PHE A 311 18.20 4.17 -10.39
N ASP A 312 17.17 4.64 -9.69
CA ASP A 312 15.82 4.60 -10.23
C ASP A 312 15.73 5.56 -11.42
N PRO A 313 15.00 5.25 -12.51
CA PRO A 313 15.07 6.11 -13.68
C PRO A 313 14.43 7.49 -13.45
N PHE A 314 13.42 7.65 -12.59
CA PHE A 314 12.88 8.98 -12.26
C PHE A 314 13.76 9.75 -11.29
N GLU A 315 14.47 9.06 -10.39
CA GLU A 315 15.56 9.66 -9.61
C GLU A 315 16.61 10.31 -10.53
N TYR A 316 17.04 9.58 -11.57
CA TYR A 316 18.01 10.07 -12.55
C TYR A 316 17.47 11.24 -13.38
N LEU A 317 16.25 11.13 -13.93
CA LEU A 317 15.67 12.16 -14.81
C LEU A 317 15.39 13.47 -14.05
N ILE A 318 14.86 13.40 -12.83
CA ILE A 318 14.66 14.60 -12.00
C ILE A 318 16.00 15.23 -11.61
N ALA A 319 17.02 14.43 -11.31
CA ALA A 319 18.35 14.96 -11.07
C ALA A 319 18.96 15.61 -12.34
N ARG A 320 18.73 15.04 -13.53
CA ARG A 320 19.07 15.66 -14.83
C ARG A 320 18.37 16.99 -15.04
N HIS A 321 17.08 17.07 -14.70
CA HIS A 321 16.33 18.31 -14.79
C HIS A 321 16.92 19.40 -13.88
N ARG A 322 17.30 19.04 -12.65
CA ARG A 322 17.96 19.95 -11.70
C ARG A 322 19.33 20.43 -12.19
N ASP A 323 20.02 19.61 -12.98
CA ASP A 323 21.27 20.00 -13.64
C ASP A 323 21.02 20.84 -14.91
N GLY A 324 19.78 21.12 -15.28
CA GLY A 324 19.41 21.88 -16.50
C GLY A 324 19.58 21.08 -17.80
N LEU A 325 19.68 19.75 -17.71
CA LEU A 325 20.03 18.87 -18.83
C LEU A 325 18.86 18.00 -19.33
N LEU A 326 17.67 18.11 -18.73
CA LEU A 326 16.48 17.41 -19.19
C LEU A 326 15.66 18.29 -20.11
N LYS A 327 15.26 17.77 -21.28
CA LYS A 327 14.28 18.44 -22.15
C LYS A 327 12.89 18.34 -21.52
N THR A 328 12.21 19.47 -21.42
CA THR A 328 10.87 19.59 -20.82
C THR A 328 9.83 20.05 -21.85
N ASP A 329 10.06 19.74 -23.12
CA ASP A 329 9.21 20.08 -24.27
C ASP A 329 8.02 19.11 -24.43
N PHE A 330 7.30 18.84 -23.34
CA PHE A 330 6.15 17.95 -23.36
C PHE A 330 5.02 18.54 -24.20
N LYS A 331 4.43 17.72 -25.08
CA LYS A 331 3.40 18.17 -26.05
C LYS A 331 2.03 17.53 -25.82
N GLN A 332 2.00 16.39 -25.14
CA GLN A 332 0.81 15.56 -25.02
C GLN A 332 0.23 15.63 -23.61
N ALA A 333 -1.03 16.05 -23.49
CA ALA A 333 -1.75 15.99 -22.22
C ALA A 333 -1.93 14.54 -21.75
N LEU A 334 -1.81 14.33 -20.43
CA LEU A 334 -1.99 13.02 -19.79
C LEU A 334 -3.37 12.87 -19.11
N GLY A 335 -4.17 13.93 -19.06
CA GLY A 335 -5.50 13.88 -18.44
C GLY A 335 -5.42 13.57 -16.95
N LYS A 336 -6.33 12.74 -16.46
CA LYS A 336 -6.37 12.25 -15.07
C LYS A 336 -5.49 11.03 -14.90
N VAL A 337 -4.43 11.18 -14.11
CA VAL A 337 -3.50 10.11 -13.78
C VAL A 337 -3.66 9.76 -12.32
N SER A 338 -3.95 8.49 -12.06
CA SER A 338 -3.89 7.92 -10.72
C SER A 338 -2.59 7.15 -10.58
N TYR A 339 -1.69 7.63 -9.73
CA TYR A 339 -0.33 7.13 -9.58
C TYR A 339 -0.12 6.51 -8.19
N HIS A 340 0.43 5.30 -8.17
CA HIS A 340 0.77 4.57 -6.94
C HIS A 340 2.28 4.56 -6.69
N ILE A 341 2.65 4.92 -5.46
CA ILE A 341 4.03 4.89 -4.98
C ILE A 341 4.31 3.54 -4.30
N PRO A 342 5.12 2.64 -4.90
CA PRO A 342 5.35 1.31 -4.35
C PRO A 342 6.32 1.30 -3.16
N CYS A 343 6.18 0.31 -2.28
CA CYS A 343 7.00 0.14 -1.07
C CYS A 343 8.50 0.19 -1.34
N HIS A 344 8.98 -0.54 -2.36
CA HIS A 344 10.41 -0.58 -2.68
C HIS A 344 10.94 0.74 -3.24
N GLY A 345 10.10 1.63 -3.79
CA GLY A 345 10.52 2.99 -4.13
C GLY A 345 10.67 3.87 -2.87
N ARG A 346 9.77 3.70 -1.90
CA ARG A 346 9.72 4.49 -0.67
C ARG A 346 10.92 4.25 0.25
N VAL A 347 11.33 2.99 0.40
CA VAL A 347 12.44 2.62 1.32
C VAL A 347 13.83 2.94 0.76
N GLN A 348 13.93 3.32 -0.52
CA GLN A 348 15.19 3.73 -1.15
C GLN A 348 15.67 5.12 -0.72
N ASN A 349 14.87 5.87 0.03
CA ASN A 349 15.15 7.26 0.45
C ASN A 349 15.43 8.22 -0.72
N ILE A 350 14.79 7.97 -1.87
CA ILE A 350 14.90 8.83 -3.06
C ILE A 350 13.80 9.91 -3.12
N GLY A 351 12.82 9.88 -2.20
CA GLY A 351 11.66 10.77 -2.22
C GLY A 351 10.63 10.38 -3.31
N ARG A 352 9.70 11.28 -3.62
CA ARG A 352 8.58 11.02 -4.55
C ARG A 352 8.90 11.47 -5.99
N LYS A 353 9.97 10.90 -6.56
CA LYS A 353 10.55 11.39 -7.83
C LYS A 353 9.63 11.28 -9.03
N THR A 354 8.84 10.22 -9.14
CA THR A 354 7.84 10.08 -10.20
C THR A 354 6.70 11.10 -10.05
N GLU A 355 6.27 11.40 -8.81
CA GLU A 355 5.29 12.46 -8.55
C GLU A 355 5.84 13.84 -8.96
N GLU A 356 7.10 14.12 -8.62
CA GLU A 356 7.82 15.33 -9.08
C GLU A 356 7.84 15.41 -10.62
N MET A 357 8.03 14.30 -11.32
CA MET A 357 8.02 14.26 -12.78
C MET A 357 6.64 14.55 -13.37
N PHE A 358 5.57 13.98 -12.82
CA PHE A 358 4.21 14.32 -13.24
C PHE A 358 3.90 15.81 -13.03
N LYS A 359 4.33 16.38 -11.91
CA LYS A 359 4.19 17.81 -11.63
C LYS A 359 4.98 18.67 -12.62
N LEU A 360 6.19 18.25 -12.99
CA LEU A 360 7.01 18.91 -14.01
C LEU A 360 6.32 18.89 -15.38
N ILE A 361 5.80 17.74 -15.80
CA ILE A 361 5.02 17.60 -17.04
C ILE A 361 3.79 18.53 -16.99
N GLY A 362 3.10 18.56 -15.86
CA GLY A 362 1.93 19.41 -15.59
C GLY A 362 2.16 20.92 -15.72
N GLN A 363 3.41 21.39 -15.78
CA GLN A 363 3.74 22.80 -16.03
C GLN A 363 3.51 23.21 -17.50
N THR A 364 3.46 22.24 -18.42
CA THR A 364 3.39 22.49 -19.87
C THR A 364 2.15 21.89 -20.53
N VAL A 365 1.63 20.78 -19.98
CA VAL A 365 0.45 20.07 -20.50
C VAL A 365 -0.51 19.72 -19.37
N SER A 366 -1.78 19.44 -19.69
CA SER A 366 -2.78 19.10 -18.68
C SER A 366 -2.49 17.75 -18.02
N VAL A 367 -2.31 17.77 -16.69
CA VAL A 367 -2.19 16.61 -15.81
C VAL A 367 -3.01 16.85 -14.54
N GLN A 368 -3.97 16.00 -14.25
CA GLN A 368 -4.66 15.93 -12.96
C GLN A 368 -4.16 14.69 -12.23
N LEU A 369 -3.43 14.89 -11.13
CA LEU A 369 -2.71 13.80 -10.46
C LEU A 369 -3.40 13.40 -9.15
N ASN A 370 -3.83 12.14 -9.05
CA ASN A 370 -4.18 11.48 -7.81
C ASN A 370 -2.99 10.60 -7.39
N THR A 371 -2.39 10.86 -6.23
CA THR A 371 -1.23 10.09 -5.75
C THR A 371 -1.62 9.25 -4.55
N VAL A 372 -1.43 7.93 -4.67
CA VAL A 372 -1.77 6.96 -3.62
C VAL A 372 -0.50 6.30 -3.10
N GLU A 373 -0.22 6.50 -1.80
CA GLU A 373 0.97 5.96 -1.13
C GLU A 373 0.56 4.96 -0.04
N ARG A 374 0.37 3.69 -0.42
CA ARG A 374 0.09 2.60 0.51
C ARG A 374 0.45 1.24 -0.10
N CYS A 375 0.63 0.21 0.72
CA CYS A 375 0.92 -1.13 0.22
C CYS A 375 -0.21 -1.64 -0.68
N SER A 376 0.13 -2.11 -1.88
CA SER A 376 -0.83 -2.73 -2.79
C SER A 376 -1.23 -4.14 -2.37
N GLY A 377 -0.46 -4.80 -1.49
CA GLY A 377 -0.68 -6.18 -1.06
C GLY A 377 0.01 -7.24 -1.94
N HIS A 378 0.52 -6.88 -3.13
CA HIS A 378 1.02 -7.87 -4.09
C HIS A 378 2.28 -8.62 -3.65
N ALA A 379 3.35 -7.92 -3.24
CA ALA A 379 4.56 -8.52 -2.68
C ALA A 379 5.14 -9.74 -3.46
N GLY A 380 5.15 -9.66 -4.80
CA GLY A 380 5.73 -10.69 -5.67
C GLY A 380 5.01 -12.04 -5.56
N THR A 381 5.74 -13.08 -5.14
CA THR A 381 5.17 -14.44 -5.04
C THR A 381 4.13 -14.55 -3.93
N TYR A 382 4.22 -13.72 -2.89
CA TYR A 382 3.26 -13.71 -1.78
C TYR A 382 1.83 -13.50 -2.30
N GLY A 383 1.57 -12.43 -3.04
CA GLY A 383 0.21 -12.04 -3.44
C GLY A 383 -0.43 -12.91 -4.51
N VAL A 384 0.30 -13.89 -5.07
CA VAL A 384 -0.27 -14.88 -6.01
C VAL A 384 -0.50 -16.24 -5.37
N LYS A 385 0.11 -16.52 -4.21
CA LYS A 385 -0.03 -17.83 -3.55
C LYS A 385 -1.40 -17.99 -2.91
N THR A 386 -2.00 -19.18 -3.00
CA THR A 386 -3.34 -19.49 -2.52
C THR A 386 -3.59 -19.10 -1.05
N PRO A 387 -2.69 -19.39 -0.09
CA PRO A 387 -2.90 -18.99 1.30
C PRO A 387 -2.92 -17.46 1.53
N TYR A 388 -2.34 -16.68 0.61
CA TYR A 388 -2.06 -15.27 0.82
C TYR A 388 -2.78 -14.35 -0.16
N HIS A 389 -3.24 -14.85 -1.31
CA HIS A 389 -3.93 -14.02 -2.31
C HIS A 389 -5.18 -13.31 -1.76
N PRO A 390 -6.05 -13.96 -0.96
CA PRO A 390 -7.17 -13.26 -0.31
C PRO A 390 -6.71 -12.13 0.63
N ILE A 391 -5.62 -12.36 1.37
CA ILE A 391 -5.01 -11.37 2.26
C ILE A 391 -4.41 -10.21 1.46
N ALA A 392 -3.69 -10.50 0.38
CA ALA A 392 -3.13 -9.51 -0.53
C ALA A 392 -4.22 -8.60 -1.10
N MET A 393 -5.33 -9.18 -1.57
CA MET A 393 -6.49 -8.41 -2.03
C MET A 393 -7.07 -7.55 -0.91
N LYS A 394 -7.21 -8.08 0.32
CA LYS A 394 -7.68 -7.32 1.49
C LYS A 394 -6.76 -6.14 1.82
N ILE A 395 -5.44 -6.34 1.82
CA ILE A 395 -4.45 -5.28 2.06
C ILE A 395 -4.57 -4.18 1.00
N GLY A 396 -4.76 -4.57 -0.27
CA GLY A 396 -4.82 -3.65 -1.40
C GLY A 396 -6.13 -2.87 -1.55
N ARG A 397 -7.25 -3.31 -0.94
CA ARG A 397 -8.57 -2.66 -1.06
C ARG A 397 -8.55 -1.13 -0.92
N PRO A 398 -7.90 -0.53 0.09
CA PRO A 398 -7.86 0.93 0.22
C PRO A 398 -7.12 1.61 -0.95
N VAL A 399 -6.09 0.96 -1.50
CA VAL A 399 -5.38 1.44 -2.69
C VAL A 399 -6.27 1.36 -3.92
N PHE A 400 -6.98 0.24 -4.12
CA PHE A 400 -7.87 0.05 -5.27
C PHE A 400 -8.96 1.12 -5.29
N LYS A 401 -9.63 1.36 -4.14
CA LYS A 401 -10.66 2.40 -3.98
C LYS A 401 -10.08 3.79 -4.23
N SER A 402 -8.96 4.11 -3.57
CA SER A 402 -8.32 5.44 -3.70
C SER A 402 -7.86 5.70 -5.12
N MET A 403 -7.34 4.68 -5.82
CA MET A 403 -6.88 4.83 -7.18
C MET A 403 -8.00 4.92 -8.21
N ALA A 404 -9.17 4.32 -7.94
CA ALA A 404 -10.35 4.42 -8.78
C ALA A 404 -11.08 5.77 -8.67
N LYS A 405 -10.74 6.58 -7.64
CA LYS A 405 -11.34 7.89 -7.40
C LYS A 405 -11.26 8.78 -8.65
N ASP A 406 -12.33 9.52 -8.90
CA ASP A 406 -12.49 10.50 -9.98
C ASP A 406 -12.36 9.93 -11.41
N GLU A 407 -12.49 8.60 -11.57
CA GLU A 407 -12.44 7.88 -12.85
C GLU A 407 -11.20 8.28 -13.68
N PRO A 408 -10.00 7.79 -13.30
CA PRO A 408 -8.78 8.20 -13.96
C PRO A 408 -8.71 7.69 -15.41
N ASP A 409 -8.12 8.51 -16.29
CA ASP A 409 -7.82 8.12 -17.67
C ASP A 409 -6.70 7.08 -17.72
N TYR A 410 -5.78 7.12 -16.75
CA TYR A 410 -4.66 6.20 -16.62
C TYR A 410 -4.37 5.85 -15.15
N ILE A 411 -4.00 4.59 -14.92
CA ILE A 411 -3.33 4.17 -13.69
C ILE A 411 -1.84 3.95 -13.95
N SER A 412 -1.02 4.31 -12.98
CA SER A 412 0.44 4.18 -13.05
C SER A 412 1.05 3.73 -11.72
N SER A 413 2.15 3.00 -11.79
CA SER A 413 2.94 2.58 -10.63
C SER A 413 4.38 2.31 -11.09
N ASP A 414 5.38 2.68 -10.28
CA ASP A 414 6.77 2.34 -10.60
C ASP A 414 7.01 0.83 -10.47
N CYS A 415 6.13 0.12 -9.73
CA CYS A 415 6.12 -1.34 -9.66
C CYS A 415 4.95 -1.87 -10.49
N GLN A 416 5.25 -2.53 -11.61
CA GLN A 416 4.25 -3.01 -12.56
C GLN A 416 3.45 -4.17 -11.98
N LEU A 417 4.10 -5.03 -11.19
CA LEU A 417 3.43 -6.06 -10.42
C LEU A 417 2.34 -5.48 -9.50
N ALA A 418 2.63 -4.37 -8.82
CA ALA A 418 1.63 -3.65 -8.03
C ALA A 418 0.55 -3.02 -8.93
N GLY A 419 0.93 -2.43 -10.06
CA GLY A 419 -0.01 -1.85 -11.04
C GLY A 419 -1.06 -2.85 -11.55
N HIS A 420 -0.63 -4.07 -11.93
CA HIS A 420 -1.56 -5.14 -12.33
C HIS A 420 -2.43 -5.65 -11.21
N HIS A 421 -1.88 -5.80 -10.00
CA HIS A 421 -2.67 -6.19 -8.85
C HIS A 421 -3.72 -5.13 -8.49
N ILE A 422 -3.38 -3.85 -8.61
CA ILE A 422 -4.32 -2.73 -8.42
C ILE A 422 -5.40 -2.75 -9.48
N ALA A 423 -5.05 -2.92 -10.76
CA ALA A 423 -6.02 -3.01 -11.84
C ALA A 423 -7.00 -4.16 -11.63
N GLN A 424 -6.50 -5.34 -11.24
CA GLN A 424 -7.31 -6.49 -10.85
C GLN A 424 -8.25 -6.16 -9.69
N GLY A 425 -7.74 -5.46 -8.66
CA GLY A 425 -8.52 -5.01 -7.52
C GLY A 425 -9.65 -4.05 -7.89
N MET A 426 -9.37 -3.08 -8.75
CA MET A 426 -10.35 -2.12 -9.28
C MET A 426 -11.44 -2.81 -10.08
N GLU A 427 -11.06 -3.73 -10.98
CA GLU A 427 -12.01 -4.50 -11.79
C GLU A 427 -12.99 -5.32 -10.93
N ARG A 428 -12.46 -6.00 -9.90
CA ARG A 428 -13.31 -6.77 -8.97
C ARG A 428 -14.24 -5.90 -8.13
N ALA A 429 -13.85 -4.66 -7.86
CA ALA A 429 -14.69 -3.68 -7.17
C ALA A 429 -15.73 -3.01 -8.09
N GLY A 430 -15.87 -3.45 -9.34
CA GLY A 430 -16.80 -2.87 -10.31
C GLY A 430 -16.36 -1.51 -10.86
N SER A 431 -15.18 -1.02 -10.49
CA SER A 431 -14.58 0.16 -11.11
C SER A 431 -14.00 -0.25 -12.46
N ARG A 432 -14.22 0.55 -13.50
CA ARG A 432 -13.59 0.30 -14.80
C ARG A 432 -12.13 0.76 -14.73
N PRO A 433 -11.13 -0.14 -14.64
CA PRO A 433 -9.76 0.30 -14.92
C PRO A 433 -9.74 0.85 -16.35
N PRO A 434 -9.13 2.02 -16.61
CA PRO A 434 -9.09 2.58 -17.95
C PRO A 434 -8.56 1.52 -18.93
N GLY A 435 -9.30 1.32 -20.02
CA GLY A 435 -9.17 0.16 -20.90
C GLY A 435 -7.71 -0.16 -21.24
N SER A 436 -7.26 -1.37 -20.89
CA SER A 436 -5.96 -1.98 -21.28
C SER A 436 -4.68 -1.24 -20.90
N CYS A 437 -4.73 -0.12 -20.18
CA CYS A 437 -3.57 0.74 -19.97
C CYS A 437 -3.14 0.76 -18.50
N ILE A 438 -2.64 -0.38 -18.00
CA ILE A 438 -1.65 -0.34 -16.92
C ILE A 438 -0.39 0.22 -17.57
N ARG A 439 -0.28 1.54 -17.53
CA ARG A 439 0.88 2.22 -18.07
C ARG A 439 1.90 2.27 -16.96
N SER A 440 3.11 1.87 -17.26
CA SER A 440 4.23 2.42 -16.49
C SER A 440 4.20 3.94 -16.66
N ALA A 441 4.72 4.73 -15.72
CA ALA A 441 4.78 6.20 -15.83
C ALA A 441 5.55 6.72 -17.09
N TRP A 442 6.02 5.79 -17.93
CA TRP A 442 6.84 5.95 -19.12
C TRP A 442 6.06 5.93 -20.46
N CYS A 443 4.78 5.54 -20.51
CA CYS A 443 4.09 5.27 -21.78
C CYS A 443 3.44 6.51 -22.44
N GLU A 444 3.78 6.79 -23.72
CA GLU A 444 3.00 7.68 -24.61
C GLU A 444 1.61 7.08 -24.96
N PRO A 445 0.57 7.90 -25.24
CA PRO A 445 -0.72 7.41 -25.73
C PRO A 445 -0.62 6.88 -27.16
N PRO A 446 -1.33 5.78 -27.52
CA PRO A 446 -1.55 5.45 -28.91
C PRO A 446 -2.46 6.52 -29.54
N THR A 447 -2.24 6.78 -30.82
CA THR A 447 -3.05 7.69 -31.62
C THR A 447 -4.50 7.19 -31.70
N GLY A 448 -5.41 7.93 -31.07
CA GLY A 448 -6.87 7.85 -31.29
C GLY A 448 -7.70 7.42 -30.07
N CYS A 449 -8.18 8.39 -29.29
CA CYS A 449 -9.46 8.29 -28.57
C CYS A 449 -9.93 9.69 -28.15
N ASP A 450 -11.18 10.04 -28.47
CA ASP A 450 -11.82 11.35 -28.27
C ASP A 450 -12.55 11.40 -26.91
N PRO A 451 -12.27 12.37 -26.01
CA PRO A 451 -12.92 12.47 -24.71
C PRO A 451 -13.93 13.63 -24.66
N THR A 452 -15.23 13.33 -24.80
CA THR A 452 -16.29 14.25 -24.37
C THR A 452 -17.40 13.53 -23.63
N GLN A 453 -17.46 13.72 -22.30
CA GLN A 453 -18.66 14.15 -21.56
C GLN A 453 -18.38 14.21 -20.05
N ARG A 454 -18.75 15.33 -19.44
CA ARG A 454 -18.52 15.70 -18.03
C ARG A 454 -19.82 15.57 -17.22
N GLY A 455 -19.70 15.21 -15.95
CA GLY A 455 -20.67 15.53 -14.89
C GLY A 455 -19.92 15.82 -13.58
N GLN A 456 -20.17 16.96 -12.95
CA GLN A 456 -19.61 17.36 -11.65
C GLN A 456 -20.69 17.20 -10.56
N ILE A 457 -20.33 16.59 -9.43
CA ILE A 457 -21.08 16.67 -8.16
C ILE A 457 -20.15 17.30 -7.12
N ALA A 458 -20.62 18.33 -6.43
CA ALA A 458 -19.88 19.05 -5.40
C ALA A 458 -20.06 18.37 -4.03
N MET A 459 -18.96 18.01 -3.37
CA MET A 459 -18.95 17.54 -1.97
C MET A 459 -18.89 18.74 -1.01
N THR A 460 -19.67 18.69 0.07
CA THR A 460 -19.57 19.63 1.19
C THR A 460 -18.33 19.26 2.01
N THR A 461 -17.30 20.11 2.03
CA THR A 461 -16.02 19.84 2.71
C THR A 461 -15.82 20.74 3.93
N ILE A 462 -15.11 20.23 4.95
CA ILE A 462 -14.59 21.05 6.07
C ILE A 462 -13.40 21.86 5.52
N PRO A 463 -13.50 23.19 5.36
CA PRO A 463 -12.39 23.96 4.83
C PRO A 463 -11.28 24.03 5.88
N ARG A 464 -10.03 23.90 5.44
CA ARG A 464 -8.85 23.96 6.32
C ARG A 464 -8.86 25.19 7.23
N ASP A 465 -9.30 26.34 6.70
CA ASP A 465 -9.34 27.61 7.42
C ASP A 465 -10.37 27.63 8.57
N SER A 466 -11.27 26.64 8.64
CA SER A 466 -12.16 26.44 9.77
C SER A 466 -11.51 25.74 10.97
N LEU A 467 -10.28 25.22 10.79
CA LEU A 467 -9.48 24.59 11.83
C LEU A 467 -8.60 25.63 12.53
N MET A 468 -8.66 25.64 13.86
CA MET A 468 -7.72 26.38 14.72
C MET A 468 -6.31 25.80 14.61
N SER A 469 -5.30 26.65 14.78
CA SER A 469 -3.92 26.19 15.00
C SER A 469 -3.82 25.39 16.31
N LEU A 470 -2.79 24.54 16.43
CA LEU A 470 -2.57 23.75 17.65
C LEU A 470 -2.53 24.61 18.92
N GLU A 471 -1.91 25.79 18.84
CA GLU A 471 -1.83 26.73 19.97
C GLU A 471 -3.19 27.33 20.31
N ALA A 472 -3.95 27.77 19.30
CA ALA A 472 -5.28 28.33 19.50
C ALA A 472 -6.25 27.28 20.05
N TYR A 473 -6.21 26.06 19.51
CA TYR A 473 -7.02 24.95 19.99
C TYR A 473 -6.69 24.58 21.44
N ALA A 474 -5.40 24.47 21.79
CA ALA A 474 -4.98 24.14 23.15
C ALA A 474 -5.53 25.11 24.21
N LYS A 475 -5.65 26.41 23.88
CA LYS A 475 -6.22 27.44 24.78
C LYS A 475 -7.72 27.26 25.03
N VAL A 476 -8.47 26.81 24.03
CA VAL A 476 -9.94 26.68 24.11
C VAL A 476 -10.41 25.24 24.35
N ARG A 477 -9.53 24.24 24.24
CA ARG A 477 -9.87 22.82 24.34
C ARG A 477 -10.59 22.46 25.63
N GLN A 478 -10.11 22.98 26.77
CA GLN A 478 -10.71 22.70 28.08
C GLN A 478 -12.01 23.50 28.30
N THR A 479 -12.06 24.75 27.86
CA THR A 479 -13.22 25.63 28.06
C THR A 479 -14.38 25.31 27.11
N GLY A 480 -14.11 24.80 25.91
CA GLY A 480 -15.11 24.35 24.92
C GLY A 480 -15.61 22.92 25.10
N LYS A 481 -15.02 22.15 26.04
CA LYS A 481 -15.40 20.76 26.31
C LYS A 481 -16.88 20.61 26.75
N PRO A 482 -17.46 21.46 27.62
CA PRO A 482 -18.86 21.35 28.02
C PRO A 482 -19.84 21.52 26.86
N GLU A 483 -19.64 22.54 26.03
CA GLU A 483 -20.49 22.82 24.85
C GLU A 483 -20.46 21.64 23.88
N SER A 484 -19.28 21.12 23.61
CA SER A 484 -19.13 20.00 22.68
C SER A 484 -19.71 18.68 23.23
N ILE A 485 -19.70 18.48 24.57
CA ILE A 485 -20.41 17.36 25.20
C ILE A 485 -21.91 17.54 25.08
N ALA A 486 -22.44 18.75 25.28
CA ALA A 486 -23.85 19.06 25.13
C ALA A 486 -24.32 18.82 23.68
N HIS A 487 -23.56 19.30 22.70
CA HIS A 487 -23.83 19.06 21.27
C HIS A 487 -23.79 17.57 20.93
N ARG A 488 -22.76 16.86 21.40
CA ARG A 488 -22.67 15.40 21.20
C ARG A 488 -23.88 14.66 21.77
N ARG A 489 -24.32 15.00 22.99
CA ARG A 489 -25.51 14.42 23.64
C ARG A 489 -26.78 14.63 22.83
N LEU A 490 -26.97 15.82 22.25
CA LEU A 490 -28.10 16.10 21.36
C LEU A 490 -28.11 15.22 20.11
N ARG A 491 -26.96 14.66 19.73
CA ARG A 491 -26.74 13.88 18.52
C ARG A 491 -26.57 12.38 18.78
N THR A 492 -26.68 11.92 20.04
CA THR A 492 -26.56 10.49 20.38
C THR A 492 -27.93 9.90 20.68
N VAL A 493 -28.25 8.76 20.07
CA VAL A 493 -29.43 7.95 20.40
C VAL A 493 -28.98 6.60 20.92
N ARG A 494 -29.46 6.19 22.10
CA ARG A 494 -29.24 4.82 22.62
C ARG A 494 -30.32 3.89 22.07
N LEU A 495 -29.89 2.71 21.63
CA LEU A 495 -30.77 1.66 21.11
C LEU A 495 -30.59 0.40 21.98
N GLY A 496 -31.60 0.11 22.81
CA GLY A 496 -31.48 -0.98 23.78
C GLY A 496 -30.40 -0.71 24.84
N GLU A 497 -29.81 -1.80 25.37
CA GLU A 497 -28.84 -1.74 26.47
C GLU A 497 -27.39 -1.56 26.00
N HIS A 498 -27.06 -1.96 24.77
CA HIS A 498 -25.69 -2.18 24.31
C HIS A 498 -25.31 -1.41 23.05
N LEU A 499 -26.25 -0.69 22.40
CA LEU A 499 -25.95 0.13 21.24
C LEU A 499 -26.10 1.62 21.53
N SER A 500 -25.12 2.40 21.09
CA SER A 500 -25.26 3.84 20.95
C SER A 500 -24.94 4.27 19.52
N VAL A 501 -25.81 5.12 18.95
CA VAL A 501 -25.65 5.66 17.60
C VAL A 501 -25.41 7.15 17.72
N GLN A 502 -24.20 7.57 17.38
CA GLN A 502 -23.78 8.97 17.35
C GLN A 502 -23.95 9.51 15.94
N PHE A 503 -24.95 10.35 15.70
CA PHE A 503 -25.08 11.04 14.43
C PHE A 503 -24.00 12.13 14.30
N GLU A 504 -23.25 12.08 13.22
CA GLU A 504 -22.15 12.99 12.94
C GLU A 504 -22.65 14.22 12.18
N ASP A 505 -22.06 15.37 12.47
CA ASP A 505 -22.25 16.60 11.72
C ASP A 505 -20.91 17.34 11.58
N GLU A 506 -20.93 18.47 10.90
CA GLU A 506 -19.72 19.28 10.70
C GLU A 506 -19.00 19.60 12.01
N ARG A 507 -19.73 19.86 13.12
CA ARG A 507 -19.15 20.24 14.41
C ARG A 507 -18.52 19.05 15.12
N THR A 508 -19.18 17.90 15.13
CA THR A 508 -18.62 16.68 15.74
C THR A 508 -17.37 16.23 15.01
N VAL A 509 -17.40 16.24 13.67
CA VAL A 509 -16.29 15.84 12.81
C VAL A 509 -15.12 16.84 12.90
N ARG A 510 -15.38 18.15 12.83
CA ARG A 510 -14.32 19.17 13.01
C ARG A 510 -13.61 19.02 14.35
N ARG A 511 -14.36 18.72 15.42
CA ARG A 511 -13.78 18.50 16.74
C ARG A 511 -12.92 17.22 16.77
N GLN A 512 -13.34 16.14 16.12
CA GLN A 512 -12.53 14.92 16.01
C GLN A 512 -11.21 15.20 15.28
N ILE A 513 -11.25 15.92 14.16
CA ILE A 513 -10.05 16.36 13.43
C ILE A 513 -9.15 17.18 14.35
N GLN A 514 -9.71 18.19 15.05
CA GLN A 514 -8.93 19.02 15.98
C GLN A 514 -8.28 18.25 17.13
N GLU A 515 -8.99 17.30 17.72
CA GLU A 515 -8.43 16.42 18.76
C GLU A 515 -7.29 15.56 18.18
N MET A 516 -7.46 15.02 16.98
CA MET A 516 -6.43 14.23 16.31
C MET A 516 -5.17 15.05 16.02
N LEU A 517 -5.34 16.23 15.40
CA LEU A 517 -4.23 17.16 15.13
C LEU A 517 -3.50 17.54 16.41
N HIS A 518 -4.23 17.78 17.51
CA HIS A 518 -3.65 18.13 18.80
C HIS A 518 -2.86 16.99 19.45
N ILE A 519 -3.44 15.79 19.48
CA ILE A 519 -2.83 14.61 20.11
C ILE A 519 -1.56 14.21 19.35
N GLU A 520 -1.65 14.15 18.02
CA GLU A 520 -0.56 13.74 17.14
C GLU A 520 0.42 14.89 16.81
N LYS A 521 0.14 16.10 17.31
CA LYS A 521 0.92 17.32 17.07
C LYS A 521 1.14 17.58 15.57
N ILE A 522 0.11 17.41 14.77
CA ILE A 522 0.11 17.64 13.33
C ILE A 522 -0.15 19.13 13.08
N PHE A 523 0.84 19.83 12.52
CA PHE A 523 0.75 21.25 12.19
C PHE A 523 1.17 21.55 10.75
N ASP A 524 1.76 20.58 10.05
CA ASP A 524 2.10 20.74 8.65
C ASP A 524 0.84 20.62 7.77
N GLU A 525 0.87 21.32 6.65
CA GLU A 525 -0.27 21.44 5.73
C GLU A 525 -0.76 20.09 5.20
N ALA A 526 0.17 19.19 4.84
CA ALA A 526 -0.16 17.90 4.27
C ALA A 526 -0.79 16.97 5.33
N GLY A 527 -0.26 16.97 6.56
CA GLY A 527 -0.82 16.23 7.67
C GLY A 527 -2.23 16.72 8.03
N ILE A 528 -2.45 18.04 8.07
CA ILE A 528 -3.79 18.60 8.33
C ILE A 528 -4.78 18.16 7.26
N GLN A 529 -4.41 18.23 5.98
CA GLN A 529 -5.28 17.81 4.90
C GLN A 529 -5.58 16.31 4.94
N ALA A 530 -4.61 15.47 5.30
CA ALA A 530 -4.81 14.03 5.46
C ALA A 530 -5.85 13.69 6.54
N GLU A 531 -5.84 14.40 7.67
CA GLU A 531 -6.88 14.23 8.70
C GLU A 531 -8.24 14.73 8.22
N ILE A 532 -8.30 15.87 7.52
CA ILE A 532 -9.57 16.34 6.92
C ILE A 532 -10.15 15.27 5.99
N ASP A 533 -9.32 14.71 5.10
CA ASP A 533 -9.75 13.71 4.12
C ASP A 533 -10.20 12.40 4.77
N ALA A 534 -9.56 11.99 5.88
CA ALA A 534 -9.91 10.77 6.61
C ALA A 534 -11.29 10.85 7.29
N TYR A 535 -11.67 12.05 7.75
CA TYR A 535 -12.91 12.28 8.49
C TYR A 535 -14.03 12.88 7.63
N ALA A 536 -13.72 13.43 6.45
CA ALA A 536 -14.70 14.00 5.51
C ALA A 536 -15.90 13.07 5.18
N PRO A 537 -15.73 11.74 5.02
CA PRO A 537 -16.86 10.84 4.74
C PRO A 537 -17.93 10.79 5.83
N LEU A 538 -17.62 11.23 7.05
CA LEU A 538 -18.54 11.29 8.18
C LEU A 538 -19.41 12.57 8.19
N VAL A 539 -19.14 13.53 7.30
CA VAL A 539 -19.95 14.74 7.19
C VAL A 539 -21.18 14.47 6.31
N PRO A 540 -22.41 14.76 6.78
CA PRO A 540 -23.62 14.70 5.95
C PRO A 540 -23.52 15.63 4.73
N ASP A 541 -24.00 15.17 3.57
CA ASP A 541 -23.93 15.93 2.31
C ASP A 541 -25.22 16.70 1.96
N GLY A 542 -26.28 16.55 2.76
CA GLY A 542 -27.61 17.11 2.49
C GLY A 542 -28.65 16.05 2.10
N GLY A 543 -28.24 14.92 1.55
CA GLY A 543 -29.13 13.81 1.16
C GLY A 543 -29.19 12.67 2.18
N ASN A 544 -28.25 12.65 3.13
CA ASN A 544 -28.10 11.56 4.08
C ASN A 544 -27.83 12.01 5.51
N TRP A 545 -28.00 11.07 6.44
CA TRP A 545 -27.39 11.13 7.75
C TRP A 545 -26.18 10.20 7.82
N LYS A 546 -25.15 10.67 8.51
CA LYS A 546 -23.95 9.89 8.84
C LYS A 546 -23.94 9.62 10.34
N ALA A 547 -23.54 8.42 10.75
CA ALA A 547 -23.48 8.08 12.17
C ALA A 547 -22.36 7.10 12.49
N THR A 548 -21.82 7.20 13.71
CA THR A 548 -20.94 6.20 14.31
C THR A 548 -21.75 5.35 15.29
N MET A 549 -21.90 4.06 15.00
CA MET A 549 -22.51 3.10 15.91
C MET A 549 -21.43 2.47 16.81
N LEU A 550 -21.70 2.39 18.11
CA LEU A 550 -20.85 1.72 19.09
C LEU A 550 -21.62 0.58 19.77
N ILE A 551 -20.96 -0.58 19.87
CA ILE A 551 -21.42 -1.77 20.60
C ILE A 551 -20.67 -1.83 21.94
N GLU A 552 -21.39 -1.65 23.04
CA GLU A 552 -20.83 -1.41 24.37
C GLU A 552 -21.07 -2.60 25.32
N TYR A 553 -20.01 -3.38 25.55
CA TYR A 553 -19.95 -4.43 26.57
C TYR A 553 -18.76 -4.16 27.51
N PRO A 554 -18.99 -3.95 28.82
CA PRO A 554 -17.92 -3.65 29.78
C PRO A 554 -16.90 -4.78 29.92
N ASP A 555 -17.39 -6.03 30.00
CA ASP A 555 -16.55 -7.21 30.12
C ASP A 555 -15.97 -7.64 28.75
N ALA A 556 -14.68 -7.97 28.73
CA ALA A 556 -13.98 -8.30 27.49
C ALA A 556 -14.36 -9.67 26.91
N HIS A 557 -14.63 -10.66 27.77
CA HIS A 557 -15.03 -11.99 27.34
C HIS A 557 -16.47 -12.00 26.81
N GLU A 558 -17.36 -11.28 27.48
CA GLU A 558 -18.73 -11.02 27.02
C GLU A 558 -18.74 -10.28 25.69
N ARG A 559 -17.97 -9.20 25.56
CA ARG A 559 -17.84 -8.45 24.31
C ARG A 559 -17.42 -9.35 23.15
N LYS A 560 -16.41 -10.22 23.33
CA LYS A 560 -15.96 -11.15 22.28
C LYS A 560 -17.05 -12.13 21.86
N ARG A 561 -17.78 -12.72 22.82
CA ARG A 561 -18.88 -13.66 22.54
C ARG A 561 -20.03 -12.98 21.81
N GLU A 562 -20.42 -11.79 22.26
CA GLU A 562 -21.56 -11.09 21.70
C GLU A 562 -21.24 -10.50 20.32
N LEU A 563 -20.03 -9.96 20.08
CA LEU A 563 -19.61 -9.53 18.74
C LEU A 563 -19.61 -10.69 17.72
N ALA A 564 -19.35 -11.93 18.15
CA ALA A 564 -19.49 -13.11 17.27
C ALA A 564 -20.95 -13.46 16.98
N ARG A 565 -21.88 -13.17 17.89
CA ARG A 565 -23.32 -13.39 17.69
C ARG A 565 -23.99 -12.27 16.90
N LEU A 566 -23.39 -11.08 16.89
CA LEU A 566 -23.92 -9.87 16.25
C LEU A 566 -23.32 -9.61 14.86
N ILE A 567 -22.77 -10.62 14.20
CA ILE A 567 -22.26 -10.51 12.81
C ILE A 567 -23.37 -10.02 11.88
N GLY A 568 -23.10 -8.95 11.13
CA GLY A 568 -24.01 -8.29 10.22
C GLY A 568 -25.07 -7.41 10.91
N ILE A 569 -24.89 -7.03 12.18
CA ILE A 569 -25.84 -6.17 12.90
C ILE A 569 -25.97 -4.78 12.27
N GLU A 570 -24.88 -4.25 11.73
CA GLU A 570 -24.79 -2.93 11.09
C GLU A 570 -25.66 -2.85 9.83
N ASP A 571 -25.78 -3.93 9.06
CA ASP A 571 -26.63 -4.03 7.87
C ASP A 571 -28.13 -4.10 8.20
N ARG A 572 -28.44 -4.34 9.48
CA ARG A 572 -29.82 -4.47 9.99
C ARG A 572 -30.26 -3.21 10.75
N MET A 573 -29.41 -2.20 10.83
CA MET A 573 -29.76 -0.88 11.35
C MET A 573 -30.67 -0.15 10.36
N PHE A 574 -31.70 0.52 10.86
CA PHE A 574 -32.61 1.29 10.03
C PHE A 574 -33.12 2.54 10.73
N VAL A 575 -33.52 3.52 9.93
CA VAL A 575 -34.39 4.63 10.36
C VAL A 575 -35.73 4.56 9.63
N GLU A 576 -36.81 4.89 10.35
CA GLU A 576 -38.18 4.78 9.85
C GLU A 576 -38.92 6.09 10.13
N PRO A 577 -39.01 7.00 9.14
CA PRO A 577 -39.89 8.15 9.23
C PRO A 577 -41.36 7.71 9.23
N GLU A 578 -42.19 8.37 10.04
CA GLU A 578 -43.60 8.05 10.20
C GLU A 578 -44.35 8.04 8.85
N GLY A 579 -45.03 6.94 8.55
CA GLY A 579 -45.78 6.77 7.32
C GLY A 579 -44.94 6.47 6.06
N LEU A 580 -43.62 6.33 6.18
CA LEU A 580 -42.72 6.01 5.06
C LEU A 580 -42.02 4.66 5.25
N GLN A 581 -41.38 4.18 4.18
CA GLN A 581 -40.60 2.95 4.22
C GLN A 581 -39.32 3.12 5.05
N ARG A 582 -38.84 2.01 5.63
CA ARG A 582 -37.57 1.94 6.34
C ARG A 582 -36.40 2.26 5.40
N VAL A 583 -35.49 3.08 5.89
CA VAL A 583 -34.19 3.35 5.28
C VAL A 583 -33.16 2.55 6.07
N TYR A 584 -32.66 1.46 5.49
CA TYR A 584 -31.59 0.68 6.09
C TYR A 584 -30.25 1.42 5.97
N ALA A 585 -29.39 1.22 6.96
CA ALA A 585 -28.04 1.76 6.94
C ALA A 585 -27.25 1.11 5.80
N ILE A 586 -26.42 1.92 5.17
CA ILE A 586 -25.30 1.47 4.35
C ILE A 586 -24.08 1.59 5.27
N ALA A 587 -23.57 0.47 5.73
CA ALA A 587 -22.50 0.44 6.72
C ALA A 587 -21.12 0.36 6.06
N ASP A 588 -20.13 0.94 6.72
CA ASP A 588 -18.71 0.63 6.58
C ASP A 588 -18.14 0.75 5.15
N GLU A 589 -18.75 1.62 4.34
CA GLU A 589 -18.38 1.86 2.93
C GLU A 589 -16.90 2.21 2.72
N ASP A 590 -16.24 2.70 3.76
CA ASP A 590 -14.84 3.11 3.76
C ASP A 590 -13.87 2.04 4.26
N LEU A 591 -14.32 1.06 5.04
CA LEU A 591 -13.49 0.01 5.65
C LEU A 591 -14.35 -1.19 6.03
N ASP A 592 -14.07 -2.40 5.53
CA ASP A 592 -14.71 -3.61 6.06
C ASP A 592 -14.26 -3.84 7.52
N ARG A 593 -15.20 -3.71 8.47
CA ARG A 593 -14.92 -3.84 9.91
C ARG A 593 -15.27 -5.21 10.50
N GLU A 594 -15.83 -6.11 9.69
CA GLU A 594 -16.16 -7.47 10.09
C GLU A 594 -15.08 -8.50 9.70
N THR A 595 -15.05 -9.62 10.42
CA THR A 595 -14.36 -10.85 10.02
C THR A 595 -15.35 -12.01 9.96
N GLU A 596 -14.93 -13.16 9.42
CA GLU A 596 -15.74 -14.39 9.42
C GLU A 596 -16.11 -14.88 10.84
N GLU A 597 -15.42 -14.37 11.88
CA GLU A 597 -15.56 -14.83 13.26
C GLU A 597 -16.29 -13.83 14.18
N LYS A 598 -16.28 -12.52 13.87
CA LYS A 598 -16.89 -11.48 14.71
C LYS A 598 -17.09 -10.15 13.98
N THR A 599 -18.08 -9.38 14.43
CA THR A 599 -18.24 -7.97 14.03
C THR A 599 -17.35 -7.02 14.85
N SER A 600 -17.31 -5.74 14.47
CA SER A 600 -16.57 -4.68 15.17
C SER A 600 -17.38 -4.08 16.31
N SER A 601 -16.72 -3.50 17.32
CA SER A 601 -17.44 -2.70 18.33
C SER A 601 -17.79 -1.29 17.84
N VAL A 602 -17.33 -0.88 16.66
CA VAL A 602 -17.57 0.44 16.07
C VAL A 602 -17.80 0.32 14.57
N HIS A 603 -18.91 0.89 14.07
CA HIS A 603 -19.28 0.92 12.66
C HIS A 603 -19.64 2.35 12.22
N PHE A 604 -19.39 2.65 10.95
CA PHE A 604 -19.86 3.89 10.32
C PHE A 604 -21.09 3.60 9.47
N LEU A 605 -22.16 4.34 9.70
CA LEU A 605 -23.46 4.14 9.06
C LEU A 605 -23.81 5.36 8.21
N ARG A 606 -24.33 5.12 7.01
CA ARG A 606 -25.00 6.13 6.19
C ARG A 606 -26.46 5.75 5.99
N PHE A 607 -27.37 6.68 6.28
CA PHE A 607 -28.79 6.55 5.97
C PHE A 607 -29.13 7.47 4.81
N GLU A 608 -29.37 6.89 3.63
CA GLU A 608 -29.65 7.65 2.40
C GLU A 608 -31.16 7.90 2.25
N PHE A 609 -31.57 9.16 2.21
CA PHE A 609 -32.99 9.51 2.16
C PHE A 609 -33.45 9.85 0.75
N THR A 610 -34.68 9.43 0.44
CA THR A 610 -35.38 9.97 -0.73
C THR A 610 -35.84 11.40 -0.44
N ARG A 611 -36.06 12.18 -1.51
CA ARG A 611 -36.59 13.54 -1.39
C ARG A 611 -37.89 13.63 -0.57
N VAL A 612 -38.78 12.64 -0.72
CA VAL A 612 -40.04 12.57 0.03
C VAL A 612 -39.77 12.39 1.54
N ALA A 613 -38.79 11.55 1.89
CA ALA A 613 -38.40 11.36 3.28
C ALA A 613 -37.75 12.62 3.86
N ILE A 614 -36.89 13.32 3.10
CA ILE A 614 -36.29 14.59 3.51
C ILE A 614 -37.37 15.64 3.81
N GLU A 615 -38.34 15.82 2.89
CA GLU A 615 -39.43 16.79 3.06
C GLU A 615 -40.28 16.46 4.30
N ALA A 616 -40.59 15.18 4.54
CA ALA A 616 -41.35 14.74 5.71
C ALA A 616 -40.59 14.96 7.04
N ILE A 617 -39.31 14.59 7.09
CA ILE A 617 -38.47 14.77 8.29
C ILE A 617 -38.32 16.26 8.62
N ARG A 618 -38.10 17.11 7.61
CA ARG A 618 -38.01 18.57 7.79
C ARG A 618 -39.34 19.21 8.18
N ALA A 619 -40.46 18.60 7.81
CA ALA A 619 -41.79 18.99 8.27
C ALA A 619 -42.12 18.52 9.69
N GLY A 620 -41.21 17.79 10.35
CA GLY A 620 -41.36 17.35 11.74
C GLY A 620 -42.00 15.96 11.91
N ALA A 621 -42.02 15.12 10.86
CA ALA A 621 -42.44 13.72 10.99
C ALA A 621 -41.59 13.00 12.03
N ALA A 622 -42.21 12.21 12.91
CA ALA A 622 -41.47 11.41 13.88
C ALA A 622 -40.60 10.37 13.16
N VAL A 623 -39.41 10.09 13.70
CA VAL A 623 -38.49 9.09 13.13
C VAL A 623 -38.11 8.09 14.20
N LYS A 624 -38.17 6.80 13.87
CA LYS A 624 -37.62 5.73 14.70
C LYS A 624 -36.23 5.35 14.24
N LEU A 625 -35.36 5.02 15.18
CA LEU A 625 -34.12 4.29 14.96
C LEU A 625 -34.33 2.85 15.42
N GLY A 626 -33.91 1.87 14.64
CA GLY A 626 -34.02 0.47 15.03
C GLY A 626 -32.98 -0.45 14.43
N CYS A 627 -32.99 -1.69 14.92
CA CYS A 627 -32.22 -2.82 14.44
C CYS A 627 -33.16 -4.03 14.39
N ASP A 628 -33.22 -4.73 13.26
CA ASP A 628 -33.98 -5.97 13.12
C ASP A 628 -33.08 -7.21 13.02
N HIS A 629 -31.84 -7.10 13.51
CA HIS A 629 -30.92 -8.23 13.61
C HIS A 629 -31.50 -9.32 14.51
N ARG A 630 -31.38 -10.60 14.11
CA ARG A 630 -31.98 -11.75 14.81
C ARG A 630 -31.58 -11.83 16.29
N ASN A 631 -30.34 -11.44 16.60
CA ASN A 631 -29.80 -11.49 17.95
C ASN A 631 -29.88 -10.13 18.68
N TYR A 632 -30.44 -9.09 18.06
CA TYR A 632 -30.63 -7.77 18.68
C TYR A 632 -31.85 -6.99 18.12
N PRO A 633 -33.08 -7.53 18.21
CA PRO A 633 -34.26 -6.81 17.73
C PRO A 633 -34.62 -5.67 18.70
N ALA A 634 -34.41 -4.42 18.28
CA ALA A 634 -34.69 -3.24 19.10
C ALA A 634 -35.12 -2.04 18.25
N HIS A 635 -35.94 -1.15 18.79
CA HIS A 635 -36.23 0.15 18.18
C HIS A 635 -36.55 1.19 19.25
N THR A 636 -36.34 2.47 18.91
CA THR A 636 -36.66 3.62 19.76
C THR A 636 -37.07 4.81 18.90
N GLY A 637 -37.91 5.70 19.43
CA GLY A 637 -38.18 6.99 18.79
C GLY A 637 -36.98 7.92 18.97
N ILE A 638 -36.57 8.62 17.91
CA ILE A 638 -35.56 9.68 18.03
C ILE A 638 -36.20 10.85 18.80
N PRO A 639 -35.61 11.32 19.91
CA PRO A 639 -36.16 12.42 20.70
C PRO A 639 -36.38 13.68 19.85
N PRO A 640 -37.45 14.48 20.08
CA PRO A 640 -37.74 15.65 19.27
C PRO A 640 -36.58 16.66 19.18
N GLU A 641 -35.86 16.93 20.27
CA GLU A 641 -34.70 17.82 20.23
C GLU A 641 -33.54 17.28 19.37
N THR A 642 -33.29 15.97 19.42
CA THR A 642 -32.30 15.29 18.57
C THR A 642 -32.74 15.35 17.13
N LEU A 643 -33.99 15.00 16.84
CA LEU A 643 -34.53 14.97 15.49
C LEU A 643 -34.51 16.35 14.84
N ALA A 644 -34.82 17.41 15.58
CA ALA A 644 -34.69 18.79 15.10
C ALA A 644 -33.25 19.13 14.72
N SER A 645 -32.27 18.63 15.48
CA SER A 645 -30.85 18.78 15.12
C SER A 645 -30.48 17.96 13.88
N LEU A 646 -30.93 16.70 13.76
CA LEU A 646 -30.66 15.85 12.60
C LEU A 646 -31.30 16.39 11.31
N ALA A 647 -32.51 16.93 11.41
CA ALA A 647 -33.21 17.53 10.27
C ALA A 647 -32.44 18.71 9.65
N GLY A 648 -31.59 19.38 10.43
CA GLY A 648 -30.72 20.47 9.96
C GLY A 648 -29.63 20.00 8.98
N ASP A 649 -29.32 18.71 8.93
CA ASP A 649 -28.31 18.16 8.03
C ASP A 649 -28.87 17.89 6.62
N LEU A 650 -30.20 17.87 6.47
CA LEU A 650 -30.88 17.53 5.21
C LEU A 650 -31.26 18.79 4.43
N ARG A 651 -30.98 18.82 3.12
CA ARG A 651 -31.11 20.02 2.27
C ARG A 651 -32.24 19.97 1.24
#